data_AF-A0A812ISK7-F1
#
_entry.id   AF-A0A812ISK7-F1
#
_cell.length_a   1.000
_cell.length_b   1.000
_cell.length_c   1.000
_cell.angle_alpha   90.00
_cell.angle_beta   90.00
_cell.angle_gamma   90.00
#
_symmetry.space_group_name_H-M   'P 1'
#
loop_
_entity.id
_entity.type
_entity.pdbx_description
1 polymer ?
#
loop_
_entity_poly.entity_id
_entity_poly.type
_entity_poly.pdbx_seq_one_letter_code
_entity_poly.pdbx_strand_id
1 'polypeptide(L)'
;VAFNGSLCYFSIKENKRLVLVDGSKLTGAKVTPLVGAAREYAFRLQCYTHDEHEKDVNMCFSAESPEEYTKWTGLLMHTANMDGAIQTVRLGGDVAAEIKQFRLNVKNRRMKVGEDKKDQFAPVFKAKLWKVKAEGDRRKEEDWFEREMWIAKNGSLVYWSKKEDRDLVYYTSDDIARATITLIPNDDSFIPWAFQVHLPPIGEVEFTPGEFAAESEAMRDCWIEELVSESPASPFDAAAAQLPPTPLTVSARPPRAHLEEAQWAVGYAEWDANRALVAKVCERSALGSIEGVKGFAFAKFRLAAAPSRVRPRQGGKSTKRGPMLGIFKEEPELRVHESQIMHRVNAFRGWKEQRQPRRGIESFAEGYKIFGFQRHEAEKKWSFSEWLPAARKVFLVGNSPSIFVGDVCLRARVRVRYAKKEKTYPMTREYGRWTIDLPDHDDGRWLVPHRSQIRPELGPGNGERKRAEMGLRIESESGTFDRVPAWTKFAEDTALHVYNAVMWEPPPAERYIMRHARPRRPKTLKIYEAHVGTAGEDAKAPHTYLEFKAVLPKIKSLGYNTVQFLAVAEHSDYASAGRQVTSFFAPSSRFGTPEEFKELVDTAHAHGLTVLMSLVHCQLSPHELDGIASMDGTDCYRHAGSKGWQESWAAALFDYGKYEVLRFLLSNLRWWIEEYGIDGFCFAGITSMLYHSHGIGKSFTNSKEHFGWDSDLELRSQP
;
A
#
# COMPACT_ATOMS: atom_id res chain seq x y z
N VAL A 1 20.65 -2.89 -15.93
CA VAL A 1 20.52 -2.14 -14.65
C VAL A 1 19.59 -2.94 -13.75
N ALA A 2 19.96 -3.15 -12.49
CA ALA A 2 19.17 -3.87 -11.49
C ALA A 2 18.09 -2.95 -10.88
N PHE A 3 17.14 -3.52 -10.14
CA PHE A 3 15.98 -2.79 -9.60
C PHE A 3 16.37 -1.69 -8.60
N ASN A 4 17.49 -1.86 -7.87
CA ASN A 4 18.07 -0.84 -7.00
C ASN A 4 18.86 0.25 -7.75
N GLY A 5 18.76 0.31 -9.08
CA GLY A 5 19.51 1.25 -9.92
C GLY A 5 20.95 0.86 -10.21
N SER A 6 21.47 -0.25 -9.67
CA SER A 6 22.87 -0.64 -9.90
C SER A 6 23.13 -1.16 -11.32
N LEU A 7 24.25 -0.78 -11.92
CA LEU A 7 24.74 -1.39 -13.17
C LEU A 7 25.49 -2.67 -12.82
N CYS A 8 24.95 -3.82 -13.22
CA CYS A 8 25.53 -5.13 -12.95
C CYS A 8 25.99 -5.82 -14.23
N TYR A 9 27.01 -6.66 -14.12
CA TYR A 9 27.48 -7.53 -15.18
C TYR A 9 27.60 -8.98 -14.69
N PHE A 10 27.60 -9.94 -15.59
CA PHE A 10 27.87 -11.33 -15.25
C PHE A 10 29.37 -11.60 -15.42
N SER A 11 30.06 -11.94 -14.33
CA SER A 11 31.48 -12.28 -14.39
C SER A 11 31.62 -13.76 -14.76
N ILE A 12 32.16 -14.03 -15.95
CA ILE A 12 32.45 -15.40 -16.41
C ILE A 12 33.49 -16.06 -15.50
N LYS A 13 34.47 -15.28 -15.00
CA LYS A 13 35.52 -15.76 -14.11
C LYS A 13 34.98 -16.25 -12.76
N GLU A 14 33.96 -15.58 -12.23
CA GLU A 14 33.40 -15.88 -10.90
C GLU A 14 32.04 -16.60 -10.97
N ASN A 15 31.53 -16.87 -12.17
CA ASN A 15 30.23 -17.49 -12.46
C ASN A 15 29.06 -16.90 -11.64
N LYS A 16 29.07 -15.58 -11.42
CA LYS A 16 28.05 -14.87 -10.65
C LYS A 16 27.87 -13.44 -11.16
N ARG A 17 26.72 -12.84 -10.84
CA ARG A 17 26.43 -11.43 -11.15
C ARG A 17 27.18 -10.54 -10.15
N LEU A 18 27.93 -9.58 -10.66
CA LEU A 18 28.64 -8.57 -9.89
C LEU A 18 28.07 -7.17 -10.18
N VAL A 19 28.10 -6.30 -9.18
CA VAL A 19 27.78 -4.89 -9.33
C VAL A 19 29.02 -4.19 -9.91
N LEU A 20 28.88 -3.59 -11.10
CA LEU A 20 29.91 -2.77 -11.72
C LEU A 20 29.90 -1.36 -11.14
N VAL A 21 28.71 -0.76 -11.06
CA VAL A 21 28.48 0.55 -10.45
C VAL A 21 27.22 0.48 -9.60
N ASP A 22 27.32 0.90 -8.35
CA ASP A 22 26.17 0.92 -7.44
C ASP A 22 25.15 1.99 -7.85
N GLY A 23 23.86 1.74 -7.61
CA GLY A 23 22.76 2.65 -7.97
C GLY A 23 22.94 4.04 -7.40
N SER A 24 23.47 4.15 -6.18
CA SER A 24 23.78 5.44 -5.54
C SER A 24 24.85 6.24 -6.28
N LYS A 25 25.81 5.57 -6.95
CA LYS A 25 26.86 6.23 -7.76
C LYS A 25 26.40 6.52 -9.19
N LEU A 26 25.35 5.83 -9.66
CA LEU A 26 24.72 6.09 -10.96
C LEU A 26 23.77 7.28 -10.93
N THR A 27 23.22 7.63 -9.77
CA THR A 27 22.42 8.83 -9.59
C THR A 27 23.23 10.08 -9.94
N GLY A 28 22.74 10.91 -10.86
CA GLY A 28 23.45 12.07 -11.37
C GLY A 28 24.58 11.78 -12.36
N ALA A 29 24.75 10.52 -12.81
CA ALA A 29 25.76 10.17 -13.79
C ALA A 29 25.47 10.77 -15.17
N LYS A 30 26.52 11.18 -15.88
CA LYS A 30 26.42 11.76 -17.23
C LYS A 30 26.74 10.70 -18.29
N VAL A 31 25.82 10.51 -19.24
CA VAL A 31 26.00 9.62 -20.39
C VAL A 31 26.27 10.48 -21.63
N THR A 32 27.44 10.32 -22.26
CA THR A 32 27.82 11.09 -23.46
C THR A 32 28.21 10.18 -24.64
N PRO A 33 27.77 10.47 -25.87
CA PRO A 33 28.22 9.73 -27.06
C PRO A 33 29.71 9.93 -27.30
N LEU A 34 30.41 8.87 -27.74
CA LEU A 34 31.82 8.93 -28.11
C LEU A 34 31.97 8.94 -29.63
N VAL A 35 32.32 10.10 -30.18
CA VAL A 35 32.60 10.26 -31.61
C VAL A 35 34.06 9.86 -31.89
N GLY A 36 34.27 8.98 -32.88
CA GLY A 36 35.61 8.50 -33.27
C GLY A 36 36.14 7.29 -32.49
N ALA A 37 35.28 6.55 -31.79
CA ALA A 37 35.67 5.31 -31.12
C ALA A 37 35.88 4.15 -32.11
N ALA A 38 36.74 3.20 -31.76
CA ALA A 38 37.02 2.01 -32.59
C ALA A 38 35.82 1.05 -32.73
N ARG A 39 34.82 1.18 -31.85
CA ARG A 39 33.54 0.47 -31.95
C ARG A 39 32.43 1.49 -32.22
N GLU A 40 31.56 1.17 -33.16
CA GLU A 40 30.35 1.95 -33.41
C GLU A 40 29.42 1.94 -32.19
N TYR A 41 28.55 2.95 -32.08
CA TYR A 41 27.60 3.09 -30.98
C TYR A 41 28.24 3.12 -29.58
N ALA A 42 29.41 3.76 -29.47
CA ALA A 42 30.11 3.94 -28.21
C ALA A 42 29.59 5.14 -27.42
N PHE A 43 29.53 5.00 -26.09
CA PHE A 43 29.19 6.06 -25.15
C PHE A 43 30.04 5.97 -23.88
N ARG A 44 30.21 7.11 -23.23
CA ARG A 44 30.91 7.26 -21.96
C ARG A 44 29.89 7.44 -20.84
N LEU A 45 30.10 6.73 -19.75
CA LEU A 45 29.40 6.90 -18.48
C LEU A 45 30.36 7.55 -17.48
N GLN A 46 30.01 8.74 -17.00
CA GLN A 46 30.75 9.47 -15.98
C GLN A 46 29.93 9.49 -14.69
N CYS A 47 30.43 8.84 -13.65
CA CYS A 47 29.80 8.80 -12.33
C CYS A 47 30.55 9.72 -11.37
N TYR A 48 29.85 10.65 -10.73
CA TYR A 48 30.43 11.62 -9.80
C TYR A 48 30.32 11.09 -8.36
N THR A 49 31.40 11.15 -7.61
CA THR A 49 31.39 10.83 -6.18
C THR A 49 31.16 12.11 -5.37
N HIS A 50 30.47 12.00 -4.23
CA HIS A 50 30.30 13.14 -3.30
C HIS A 50 31.48 13.29 -2.33
N ASP A 51 32.46 12.40 -2.40
CA ASP A 51 33.63 12.30 -1.54
C ASP A 51 34.88 12.85 -2.24
N GLU A 52 35.51 13.89 -1.70
CA GLU A 52 36.70 14.55 -2.30
C GLU A 52 37.95 13.64 -2.35
N HIS A 53 37.87 12.46 -1.74
CA HIS A 53 38.94 11.46 -1.70
C HIS A 53 38.75 10.28 -2.66
N GLU A 54 37.62 10.17 -3.38
CA GLU A 54 37.34 9.04 -4.30
C GLU A 54 37.39 9.50 -5.76
N LYS A 55 38.20 8.85 -6.61
CA LYS A 55 38.37 9.24 -8.02
C LYS A 55 37.09 9.02 -8.83
N ASP A 56 36.72 9.99 -9.67
CA ASP A 56 35.63 9.87 -10.63
C ASP A 56 35.76 8.60 -11.48
N VAL A 57 34.67 7.83 -11.56
CA VAL A 57 34.62 6.61 -12.34
C VAL A 57 34.17 6.96 -13.76
N ASN A 58 35.11 6.91 -14.69
CA ASN A 58 34.87 7.09 -16.12
C ASN A 58 34.95 5.73 -16.83
N MET A 59 33.85 5.28 -17.42
CA MET A 59 33.77 4.02 -18.15
C MET A 59 33.28 4.25 -19.58
N CYS A 60 33.77 3.46 -20.52
CA CYS A 60 33.35 3.50 -21.93
C CYS A 60 32.65 2.18 -22.28
N PHE A 61 31.50 2.27 -22.92
CA PHE A 61 30.70 1.14 -23.38
C PHE A 61 30.38 1.29 -24.86
N SER A 62 30.08 0.18 -25.54
CA SER A 62 29.58 0.18 -26.91
C SER A 62 28.45 -0.85 -27.04
N ALA A 63 27.38 -0.50 -27.74
CA ALA A 63 26.32 -1.45 -28.08
C ALA A 63 26.60 -2.16 -29.42
N GLU A 64 25.97 -3.31 -29.65
CA GLU A 64 26.13 -4.07 -30.91
C GLU A 64 25.21 -3.56 -32.03
N SER A 65 24.20 -2.77 -31.67
CA SER A 65 23.21 -2.21 -32.61
C SER A 65 22.76 -0.80 -32.16
N PRO A 66 22.24 0.02 -33.08
CA PRO A 66 21.69 1.32 -32.75
C PRO A 66 20.44 1.22 -31.85
N GLU A 67 19.62 0.17 -31.99
CA GLU A 67 18.46 -0.05 -31.13
C GLU A 67 18.88 -0.34 -29.68
N GLU A 68 19.91 -1.17 -29.49
CA GLU A 68 20.46 -1.44 -28.16
C GLU A 68 21.16 -0.22 -27.56
N TYR A 69 21.84 0.58 -28.39
CA TYR A 69 22.44 1.83 -27.96
C TYR A 69 21.40 2.77 -27.33
N THR A 70 20.29 3.00 -28.05
CA THR A 70 19.19 3.85 -27.56
C THR A 70 18.57 3.27 -26.30
N LYS A 71 18.40 1.94 -26.23
CA LYS A 71 17.86 1.27 -25.05
C LYS A 71 18.78 1.40 -23.83
N TRP A 72 20.08 1.16 -23.98
CA TRP A 72 21.06 1.25 -22.90
C TRP A 72 21.26 2.67 -22.41
N THR A 73 21.42 3.63 -23.32
CA THR A 73 21.56 5.05 -22.95
C THR A 73 20.28 5.59 -22.31
N GLY A 74 19.11 5.21 -22.80
CA GLY A 74 17.82 5.57 -22.20
C GLY A 74 17.63 5.02 -20.78
N LEU A 75 17.95 3.74 -20.55
CA LEU A 75 17.90 3.12 -19.22
C LEU A 75 18.87 3.77 -18.22
N LEU A 76 20.10 4.06 -18.66
CA LEU A 76 21.13 4.70 -17.83
C LEU A 76 20.76 6.15 -17.50
N MET A 77 20.24 6.91 -18.48
CA MET A 77 19.74 8.28 -18.24
C MET A 77 18.52 8.29 -17.32
N HIS A 78 17.59 7.33 -17.47
CA HIS A 78 16.45 7.20 -16.58
C HIS A 78 16.89 6.92 -15.14
N THR A 79 17.87 6.03 -14.96
CA THR A 79 18.44 5.69 -13.65
C THR A 79 19.22 6.86 -13.04
N ALA A 80 19.97 7.60 -13.87
CA ALA A 80 20.69 8.81 -13.43
C ALA A 80 19.76 9.92 -12.96
N ASN A 81 18.52 9.96 -13.47
CA ASN A 81 17.50 10.94 -13.13
C ASN A 81 16.51 10.46 -12.05
N MET A 82 16.68 9.26 -11.48
CA MET A 82 15.87 8.81 -10.35
C MET A 82 16.29 9.56 -9.09
N ASP A 83 15.38 10.36 -8.50
CA ASP A 83 15.56 10.89 -7.15
C ASP A 83 15.32 9.75 -6.13
N GLY A 84 16.33 9.42 -5.33
CA GLY A 84 16.20 8.46 -4.22
C GLY A 84 16.63 7.01 -4.52
N ALA A 85 17.73 6.78 -5.25
CA ALA A 85 18.28 5.43 -5.37
C ALA A 85 18.53 4.79 -3.99
N ILE A 86 17.97 3.60 -3.79
CA ILE A 86 18.07 2.81 -2.55
C ILE A 86 19.54 2.46 -2.30
N GLN A 87 20.12 3.00 -1.23
CA GLN A 87 21.48 2.66 -0.83
C GLN A 87 21.55 1.19 -0.43
N THR A 88 22.40 0.41 -1.11
CA THR A 88 22.66 -0.98 -0.75
C THR A 88 23.55 -1.01 0.50
N VAL A 89 22.98 -1.26 1.68
CA VAL A 89 23.76 -1.49 2.92
C VAL A 89 24.39 -2.88 2.87
N ARG A 90 25.72 -2.96 2.98
CA ARG A 90 26.43 -4.23 3.20
C ARG A 90 26.42 -4.55 4.70
N LEU A 91 25.66 -5.55 5.10
CA LEU A 91 25.66 -6.04 6.48
C LEU A 91 26.81 -7.03 6.69
N GLY A 92 27.95 -6.53 7.18
CA GLY A 92 29.06 -7.32 7.72
C GLY A 92 28.94 -7.51 9.24
N GLY A 93 29.79 -8.35 9.83
CA GLY A 93 29.68 -8.84 11.22
C GLY A 93 29.74 -7.81 12.37
N ASP A 94 29.90 -6.52 12.09
CA ASP A 94 29.99 -5.44 13.09
C ASP A 94 28.73 -4.57 13.21
N VAL A 95 27.57 -5.11 12.79
CA VAL A 95 26.25 -4.44 12.83
C VAL A 95 25.94 -3.79 14.19
N ALA A 96 26.34 -4.40 15.31
CA ALA A 96 26.06 -3.87 16.64
C ALA A 96 26.90 -2.62 17.01
N ALA A 97 28.12 -2.50 16.46
CA ALA A 97 28.96 -1.32 16.65
C ALA A 97 28.51 -0.19 15.72
N GLU A 98 28.18 -0.52 14.47
CA GLU A 98 27.68 0.44 13.49
C GLU A 98 26.30 0.98 13.85
N ILE A 99 25.35 0.18 14.36
CA ILE A 99 24.03 0.66 14.83
C ILE A 99 24.16 1.67 15.98
N LYS A 100 25.15 1.49 16.86
CA LYS A 100 25.42 2.43 17.96
C LYS A 100 25.99 3.76 17.46
N GLN A 101 26.73 3.72 16.35
CA GLN A 101 27.24 4.89 15.63
C GLN A 101 26.17 5.52 14.71
N PHE A 102 25.19 4.72 14.28
CA PHE A 102 24.01 5.08 13.48
C PHE A 102 22.88 5.70 14.33
N ARG A 103 23.22 6.51 15.33
CA ARG A 103 22.31 7.58 15.74
C ARG A 103 22.18 8.49 14.53
N LEU A 104 21.04 8.38 13.85
CA LEU A 104 20.69 9.09 12.62
C LEU A 104 20.87 10.60 12.77
N ASN A 105 22.06 11.12 12.50
CA ASN A 105 22.24 12.50 12.08
C ASN A 105 21.71 12.57 10.64
N VAL A 106 20.41 12.84 10.48
CA VAL A 106 19.82 13.09 9.16
C VAL A 106 20.45 14.36 8.60
N LYS A 107 21.45 14.20 7.73
CA LYS A 107 22.05 15.31 6.98
C LYS A 107 20.96 15.92 6.10
N ASN A 108 20.70 17.21 6.33
CA ASN A 108 19.65 18.04 5.73
C ASN A 108 19.20 17.60 4.33
N ARG A 109 17.90 17.29 4.19
CA ARG A 109 17.19 17.11 2.91
C ARG A 109 17.30 18.41 2.10
N ARG A 110 18.11 18.41 1.05
CA ARG A 110 18.21 19.57 0.12
C ARG A 110 17.31 19.30 -1.07
N MET A 111 16.33 20.17 -1.30
CA MET A 111 15.42 20.04 -2.44
C MET A 111 15.90 20.91 -3.61
N LYS A 112 15.86 20.36 -4.83
CA LYS A 112 16.16 21.10 -6.05
C LYS A 112 14.97 21.99 -6.41
N VAL A 113 15.23 23.24 -6.78
CA VAL A 113 14.19 24.13 -7.32
C VAL A 113 13.98 23.80 -8.81
N GLY A 114 12.76 23.40 -9.17
CA GLY A 114 12.36 23.15 -10.57
C GLY A 114 12.23 24.44 -11.38
N GLU A 115 12.55 24.41 -12.67
CA GLU A 115 12.48 25.57 -13.57
C GLU A 115 11.06 26.14 -13.71
N ASP A 116 10.04 25.30 -13.49
CA ASP A 116 8.61 25.62 -13.52
C ASP A 116 8.12 26.44 -12.30
N LYS A 117 8.92 26.53 -11.22
CA LYS A 117 8.54 27.19 -9.95
C LYS A 117 9.46 28.34 -9.54
N LYS A 118 10.36 28.78 -10.42
CA LYS A 118 11.43 29.74 -10.12
C LYS A 118 10.94 31.06 -9.49
N ASP A 119 9.76 31.53 -9.90
CA ASP A 119 9.15 32.76 -9.37
C ASP A 119 8.78 32.69 -7.88
N GLN A 120 8.44 31.49 -7.37
CA GLN A 120 8.11 31.27 -5.96
C GLN A 120 9.35 31.27 -5.06
N PHE A 121 10.53 31.01 -5.64
CA PHE A 121 11.81 30.96 -4.94
C PHE A 121 12.67 32.22 -5.14
N ALA A 122 12.12 33.26 -5.76
CA ALA A 122 12.77 34.56 -5.89
C ALA A 122 13.07 35.19 -4.51
N PRO A 123 14.21 35.88 -4.33
CA PRO A 123 14.63 36.41 -3.04
C PRO A 123 13.73 37.56 -2.55
N VAL A 124 13.27 37.45 -1.30
CA VAL A 124 12.68 38.53 -0.50
C VAL A 124 13.77 39.24 0.30
N PHE A 125 14.61 38.47 0.99
CA PHE A 125 15.78 38.95 1.69
C PHE A 125 17.00 38.11 1.27
N LYS A 126 18.07 38.74 0.78
CA LYS A 126 19.25 38.06 0.23
C LYS A 126 20.52 38.69 0.79
N ALA A 127 21.35 37.88 1.45
CA ALA A 127 22.62 38.31 2.02
C ALA A 127 23.61 37.13 2.09
N LYS A 128 24.86 37.45 2.40
CA LYS A 128 25.87 36.43 2.71
C LYS A 128 25.65 35.91 4.13
N LEU A 129 25.80 34.61 4.29
CA LEU A 129 25.68 33.94 5.58
C LEU A 129 26.77 32.88 5.71
N TRP A 130 27.50 32.92 6.81
CA TRP A 130 28.48 31.90 7.16
C TRP A 130 27.75 30.70 7.74
N LYS A 131 28.21 29.50 7.38
CA LYS A 131 27.63 28.24 7.84
C LYS A 131 28.73 27.25 8.22
N VAL A 132 28.51 26.52 9.30
CA VAL A 132 29.39 25.42 9.71
C VAL A 132 29.17 24.18 8.82
N LYS A 133 30.24 23.43 8.51
CA LYS A 133 30.18 22.13 7.82
C LYS A 133 29.34 21.12 8.60
N ALA A 134 28.73 20.17 7.89
CA ALA A 134 28.02 19.08 8.55
C ALA A 134 29.05 18.24 9.33
N GLU A 135 28.89 18.16 10.65
CA GLU A 135 29.86 17.59 11.62
C GLU A 135 31.13 18.44 11.88
N GLY A 136 31.14 19.71 11.45
CA GLY A 136 32.22 20.66 11.75
C GLY A 136 32.12 21.26 13.16
N ASP A 137 33.23 21.75 13.67
CA ASP A 137 33.31 22.41 14.98
C ASP A 137 33.24 23.95 14.81
N ARG A 138 32.21 24.57 15.39
CA ARG A 138 32.00 26.04 15.35
C ARG A 138 33.17 26.86 15.87
N ARG A 139 34.06 26.27 16.66
CA ARG A 139 35.26 26.94 17.21
C ARG A 139 36.45 26.93 16.25
N LYS A 140 36.34 26.27 15.10
CA LYS A 140 37.40 26.18 14.10
C LYS A 140 37.06 26.97 12.85
N GLU A 141 37.97 27.86 12.44
CA GLU A 141 37.83 28.66 11.21
C GLU A 141 37.60 27.79 9.96
N GLU A 142 38.36 26.69 9.85
CA GLU A 142 38.33 25.78 8.70
C GLU A 142 36.97 25.10 8.47
N ASP A 143 36.11 25.08 9.48
CA ASP A 143 34.78 24.48 9.42
C ASP A 143 33.69 25.48 9.02
N TRP A 144 34.01 26.76 8.94
CA TRP A 144 33.10 27.80 8.44
C TRP A 144 33.28 28.02 6.94
N PHE A 145 32.17 28.18 6.23
CA PHE A 145 32.19 28.66 4.85
C PHE A 145 31.06 29.64 4.59
N GLU A 146 31.34 30.65 3.79
CA GLU A 146 30.37 31.66 3.38
C GLU A 146 29.52 31.14 2.20
N ARG A 147 28.21 31.39 2.25
CA ARG A 147 27.30 31.19 1.11
C ARG A 147 26.42 32.39 0.89
N GLU A 148 26.02 32.56 -0.36
CA GLU A 148 24.93 33.46 -0.72
C GLU A 148 23.61 32.73 -0.44
N MET A 149 22.84 33.25 0.51
CA MET A 149 21.58 32.67 0.97
C MET A 149 20.46 33.72 0.89
N TRP A 150 19.22 33.27 0.74
CA TRP A 150 18.06 34.15 0.75
C TRP A 150 16.80 33.48 1.29
N ILE A 151 15.90 34.28 1.85
CA ILE A 151 14.52 33.90 2.10
C ILE A 151 13.75 34.10 0.80
N ALA A 152 13.11 33.04 0.32
CA ALA A 152 12.28 33.04 -0.87
C ALA A 152 10.89 33.62 -0.60
N LYS A 153 10.18 34.06 -1.66
CA LYS A 153 8.78 34.54 -1.57
C LYS A 153 7.82 33.54 -0.92
N ASN A 154 8.07 32.24 -1.05
CA ASN A 154 7.28 31.21 -0.40
C ASN A 154 7.68 30.92 1.06
N GLY A 155 8.59 31.70 1.63
CA GLY A 155 9.09 31.57 3.00
C GLY A 155 10.18 30.52 3.20
N SER A 156 10.74 29.91 2.15
CA SER A 156 11.82 28.93 2.27
C SER A 156 13.21 29.60 2.34
N LEU A 157 14.15 29.03 3.08
CA LEU A 157 15.56 29.44 3.04
C LEU A 157 16.28 28.71 1.91
N VAL A 158 16.84 29.46 0.97
CA VAL A 158 17.45 28.96 -0.27
C VAL A 158 18.89 29.44 -0.36
N TYR A 159 19.75 28.71 -1.08
CA TYR A 159 21.12 29.12 -1.36
C TYR A 159 21.57 28.73 -2.77
N TRP A 160 22.59 29.44 -3.27
CA TRP A 160 23.22 29.11 -4.55
C TRP A 160 24.28 28.02 -4.39
N SER A 161 24.12 26.90 -5.09
CA SER A 161 25.09 25.81 -5.10
C SER A 161 26.11 25.97 -6.22
N LYS A 162 27.34 26.40 -5.89
CA LYS A 162 28.45 26.42 -6.86
C LYS A 162 28.79 25.04 -7.47
N LYS A 163 28.47 23.94 -6.78
CA LYS A 163 28.70 22.55 -7.25
C LYS A 163 27.69 22.13 -8.32
N GLU A 164 26.43 22.56 -8.18
CA GLU A 164 25.33 22.15 -9.06
C GLU A 164 24.88 23.26 -10.03
N ASP A 165 25.48 24.45 -9.92
CA ASP A 165 25.16 25.65 -10.71
C ASP A 165 23.67 26.02 -10.68
N ARG A 166 23.05 25.94 -9.48
CA ARG A 166 21.62 26.20 -9.27
C ARG A 166 21.22 26.53 -7.84
N ASP A 167 19.98 26.99 -7.69
CA ASP A 167 19.29 27.25 -6.43
C ASP A 167 18.86 25.95 -5.73
N LEU A 168 19.19 25.81 -4.45
CA LEU A 168 18.79 24.69 -3.62
C LEU A 168 18.09 25.16 -2.34
N VAL A 169 16.99 24.50 -1.97
CA VAL A 169 16.27 24.79 -0.73
C VAL A 169 17.03 24.15 0.43
N TYR A 170 17.38 24.98 1.42
CA TYR A 170 18.07 24.59 2.64
C TYR A 170 17.09 24.22 3.76
N TYR A 171 16.08 25.06 3.99
CA TYR A 171 14.92 24.78 4.85
C TYR A 171 13.66 25.18 4.10
N THR A 172 12.63 24.34 4.17
CA THR A 172 11.32 24.71 3.64
C THR A 172 10.64 25.72 4.57
N SER A 173 9.60 26.41 4.08
CA SER A 173 8.80 27.31 4.93
C SER A 173 8.16 26.59 6.11
N ASP A 174 7.78 25.33 5.94
CA ASP A 174 7.24 24.47 7.00
C ASP A 174 8.31 24.07 8.04
N ASP A 175 9.57 23.89 7.62
CA ASP A 175 10.69 23.68 8.54
C ASP A 175 10.97 24.94 9.37
N ILE A 176 10.99 26.10 8.73
CA ILE A 176 11.23 27.41 9.37
C ILE A 176 10.11 27.73 10.37
N ALA A 177 8.84 27.50 9.99
CA ALA A 177 7.69 27.73 10.86
C ALA A 177 7.70 26.89 12.15
N ARG A 178 8.42 25.76 12.15
CA ARG A 178 8.59 24.90 13.33
C ARG A 178 9.91 25.11 14.04
N ALA A 179 10.84 25.85 13.46
CA ALA A 179 12.19 25.97 13.99
C ALA A 179 12.24 26.84 15.24
N THR A 180 13.16 26.53 16.15
CA THR A 180 13.51 27.39 17.28
C THR A 180 14.90 27.97 17.05
N ILE A 181 15.05 29.29 17.15
CA ILE A 181 16.34 29.96 16.94
C ILE A 181 16.95 30.34 18.28
N THR A 182 18.23 30.01 18.48
CA THR A 182 18.99 30.36 19.69
C THR A 182 20.28 31.08 19.31
N LEU A 183 20.61 32.13 20.04
CA LEU A 183 21.88 32.86 19.85
C LEU A 183 23.05 32.03 20.39
N ILE A 184 24.18 32.03 19.67
CA ILE A 184 25.43 31.45 20.15
C ILE A 184 26.27 32.59 20.73
N PRO A 185 26.74 32.48 21.99
CA PRO A 185 27.64 33.46 22.59
C PRO A 185 28.91 33.67 21.76
N ASN A 186 29.42 34.91 21.68
CA ASN A 186 30.59 35.25 20.86
C ASN A 186 31.88 34.53 21.31
N ASP A 187 31.94 34.07 22.56
CA ASP A 187 33.04 33.28 23.12
C ASP A 187 32.93 31.78 22.79
N ASP A 188 31.80 31.33 22.25
CA ASP A 188 31.54 29.92 21.88
C ASP A 188 31.54 29.67 20.36
N SER A 189 31.90 30.68 19.56
CA SER A 189 31.98 30.58 18.10
C SER A 189 33.23 31.29 17.58
N PHE A 190 33.86 30.73 16.54
CA PHE A 190 35.00 31.39 15.87
C PHE A 190 34.56 32.67 15.14
N ILE A 191 33.41 32.63 14.46
CA ILE A 191 32.81 33.82 13.82
C ILE A 191 31.81 34.44 14.80
N PRO A 192 31.95 35.73 15.17
CA PRO A 192 31.01 36.40 16.06
C PRO A 192 29.63 36.53 15.42
N TRP A 193 28.62 36.85 16.24
CA TRP A 193 27.22 37.01 15.80
C TRP A 193 26.60 35.73 15.21
N ALA A 194 26.92 34.60 15.83
CA ALA A 194 26.41 33.29 15.45
C ALA A 194 25.05 32.97 16.09
N PHE A 195 24.26 32.14 15.41
CA PHE A 195 22.97 31.64 15.86
C PHE A 195 22.71 30.23 15.33
N GLN A 196 21.81 29.51 15.99
CA GLN A 196 21.51 28.11 15.72
C GLN A 196 20.01 27.93 15.47
N VAL A 197 19.68 27.23 14.40
CA VAL A 197 18.30 26.91 13.98
C VAL A 197 18.03 25.45 14.32
N HIS A 198 17.16 25.22 15.30
CA HIS A 198 16.77 23.91 15.81
C HIS A 198 15.45 23.46 15.19
N LEU A 199 15.41 22.30 14.56
CA LEU A 199 14.16 21.68 14.11
C LEU A 199 13.64 20.71 15.18
N PRO A 200 12.33 20.68 15.45
CA PRO A 200 11.77 19.72 16.39
C PRO A 200 11.92 18.29 15.84
N PRO A 201 12.10 17.29 16.72
CA PRO A 201 12.22 15.90 16.30
C PRO A 201 10.95 15.41 15.61
N ILE A 202 11.10 14.57 14.58
CA ILE A 202 9.98 13.91 13.89
C ILE A 202 10.09 12.40 14.18
N GLY A 203 9.24 11.89 15.07
CA GLY A 203 9.32 10.51 15.54
C GLY A 203 10.55 10.28 16.43
N GLU A 204 11.37 9.27 16.11
CA GLU A 204 12.65 9.00 16.81
C GLU A 204 13.87 9.69 16.14
N VAL A 205 13.64 10.56 15.16
CA VAL A 205 14.69 11.23 14.40
C VAL A 205 14.92 12.64 14.95
N GLU A 206 16.11 12.85 15.53
CA GLU A 206 16.62 14.17 15.91
C GLU A 206 17.38 14.81 14.73
N PHE A 207 17.15 16.10 14.49
CA PHE A 207 17.87 16.86 13.48
C PHE A 207 19.06 17.58 14.11
N THR A 208 20.25 17.44 13.52
CA THR A 208 21.39 18.27 13.91
C THR A 208 21.07 19.73 13.60
N PRO A 209 21.14 20.65 14.57
CA PRO A 209 20.75 22.03 14.32
C PRO A 209 21.68 22.72 13.32
N GLY A 210 21.13 23.62 12.50
CA GLY A 210 21.94 24.41 11.57
C GLY A 210 22.59 25.59 12.28
N GLU A 211 23.92 25.73 12.18
CA GLU A 211 24.68 26.81 12.79
C GLU A 211 25.13 27.82 11.74
N PHE A 212 24.84 29.09 11.99
CA PHE A 212 25.07 30.20 11.08
C PHE A 212 25.71 31.40 11.79
N ALA A 213 26.41 32.25 11.04
CA ALA A 213 26.90 33.53 11.53
C ALA A 213 26.77 34.61 10.45
N ALA A 214 26.40 35.81 10.87
CA ALA A 214 26.28 36.97 9.98
C ALA A 214 27.56 37.82 10.01
N GLU A 215 27.68 38.79 9.10
CA GLU A 215 28.84 39.70 9.03
C GLU A 215 28.84 40.81 10.09
N SER A 216 27.72 41.01 10.77
CA SER A 216 27.56 41.98 11.86
C SER A 216 26.39 41.61 12.76
N GLU A 217 26.34 42.20 13.96
CA GLU A 217 25.23 42.02 14.89
C GLU A 217 23.89 42.45 14.30
N ALA A 218 23.85 43.61 13.63
CA ALA A 218 22.65 44.09 12.96
C ALA A 218 22.17 43.13 11.86
N MET A 219 23.10 42.56 11.08
CA MET A 219 22.74 41.58 10.04
C MET A 219 22.28 40.24 10.62
N ARG A 220 22.83 39.81 11.77
CA ARG A 220 22.32 38.64 12.49
C ARG A 220 20.88 38.86 12.90
N ASP A 221 20.58 40.02 13.48
CA ASP A 221 19.24 40.32 13.96
C ASP A 221 18.24 40.43 12.80
N CYS A 222 18.62 41.02 11.65
CA CYS A 222 17.82 40.98 10.42
C CYS A 222 17.57 39.54 9.93
N TRP A 223 18.59 38.68 9.94
CA TRP A 223 18.43 37.28 9.56
C TRP A 223 17.46 36.54 10.48
N ILE A 224 17.54 36.76 11.79
CA ILE A 224 16.64 36.15 12.78
C ILE A 224 15.23 36.70 12.60
N GLU A 225 15.07 38.01 12.41
CA GLU A 225 13.78 38.63 12.18
C GLU A 225 13.13 38.09 10.91
N GLU A 226 13.84 37.99 9.79
CA GLU A 226 13.31 37.43 8.54
C GLU A 226 12.96 35.93 8.66
N LEU A 227 13.76 35.15 9.40
CA LEU A 227 13.50 33.73 9.66
C LEU A 227 12.30 33.50 10.61
N VAL A 228 12.01 34.47 11.49
CA VAL A 228 10.87 34.41 12.43
C VAL A 228 9.66 35.17 11.90
N SER A 229 9.85 36.06 10.92
CA SER A 229 8.78 36.89 10.38
C SER A 229 7.73 36.01 9.69
N GLU A 230 6.48 36.19 10.08
CA GLU A 230 5.34 35.69 9.32
C GLU A 230 5.31 36.44 7.98
N SER A 231 6.02 35.93 6.97
CA SER A 231 5.96 36.49 5.60
C SER A 231 4.59 36.19 4.96
N PRO A 232 4.15 37.03 4.00
CA PRO A 232 2.78 37.53 3.91
C PRO A 232 1.74 36.52 3.43
N ALA A 233 0.50 36.80 3.84
CA ALA A 233 -0.72 36.12 3.47
C ALA A 233 -0.76 35.64 2.02
N SER A 234 -1.24 34.40 1.87
CA SER A 234 -1.71 33.80 0.63
C SER A 234 -2.57 34.78 -0.18
N PRO A 235 -2.53 34.76 -1.53
CA PRO A 235 -3.40 35.58 -2.39
C PRO A 235 -4.91 35.39 -2.19
N PHE A 236 -5.32 34.51 -1.26
CA PHE A 236 -6.71 34.27 -0.90
C PHE A 236 -7.29 35.24 0.16
N ASP A 237 -6.48 36.06 0.83
CA ASP A 237 -6.96 36.91 1.95
C ASP A 237 -7.09 38.41 1.63
N ALA A 238 -6.79 38.86 0.40
CA ALA A 238 -6.80 40.28 0.02
C ALA A 238 -8.19 40.90 -0.23
N ALA A 239 -9.29 40.20 0.05
CA ALA A 239 -10.66 40.70 -0.19
C ALA A 239 -11.37 41.22 1.08
N ALA A 240 -10.77 41.14 2.28
CA ALA A 240 -11.47 41.40 3.54
C ALA A 240 -11.05 42.67 4.30
N ALA A 241 -10.11 43.48 3.80
CA ALA A 241 -9.56 44.62 4.53
C ALA A 241 -9.83 45.96 3.85
N GLN A 242 -11.08 46.43 3.91
CA GLN A 242 -11.39 47.86 3.86
C GLN A 242 -12.45 48.16 4.93
N LEU A 243 -12.03 48.76 6.04
CA LEU A 243 -12.77 49.74 6.85
C LEU A 243 -11.81 50.31 7.93
N PRO A 244 -11.86 51.62 8.24
CA PRO A 244 -10.87 52.27 9.10
C PRO A 244 -11.14 52.04 10.61
N PRO A 245 -10.11 52.21 11.47
CA PRO A 245 -10.17 51.81 12.87
C PRO A 245 -10.83 52.89 13.74
N THR A 246 -11.55 52.47 14.78
CA THR A 246 -11.96 53.35 15.90
C THR A 246 -11.36 52.80 17.21
N PRO A 247 -10.87 53.63 18.15
CA PRO A 247 -9.94 53.19 19.19
C PRO A 247 -10.59 52.49 20.39
N LEU A 248 -9.82 51.58 20.99
CA LEU A 248 -10.13 50.81 22.19
C LEU A 248 -10.46 51.67 23.41
N THR A 249 -11.47 51.26 24.17
CA THR A 249 -11.60 51.59 25.60
C THR A 249 -11.96 50.36 26.42
N VAL A 250 -11.29 50.27 27.58
CA VAL A 250 -11.29 49.22 28.59
C VAL A 250 -12.56 49.26 29.45
N SER A 251 -13.14 48.10 29.85
CA SER A 251 -13.70 47.84 31.21
C SER A 251 -14.62 46.59 31.31
N ALA A 252 -14.35 45.77 32.34
CA ALA A 252 -15.23 44.93 33.21
C ALA A 252 -16.33 43.98 32.67
N ARG A 253 -16.38 42.75 33.25
CA ARG A 253 -17.53 41.78 33.25
C ARG A 253 -18.69 42.28 34.17
N PRO A 254 -19.93 41.71 34.23
CA PRO A 254 -20.61 40.52 33.59
C PRO A 254 -22.05 40.91 33.05
N PRO A 255 -23.17 40.11 32.97
CA PRO A 255 -23.46 38.65 32.96
C PRO A 255 -24.37 38.15 31.77
N ARG A 256 -24.80 36.87 31.83
CA ARG A 256 -25.72 36.10 30.95
C ARG A 256 -27.02 36.82 30.51
N ALA A 257 -27.43 36.64 29.23
CA ALA A 257 -28.66 35.95 28.76
C ALA A 257 -29.24 36.49 27.42
N HIS A 258 -29.51 35.54 26.49
CA HIS A 258 -30.49 35.50 25.38
C HIS A 258 -30.62 36.62 24.33
N LEU A 259 -30.33 36.26 23.06
CA LEU A 259 -31.17 36.28 21.83
C LEU A 259 -30.23 36.08 20.62
N GLU A 260 -30.13 34.89 20.02
CA GLU A 260 -30.94 34.32 18.92
C GLU A 260 -30.94 35.10 17.58
N GLU A 261 -30.68 34.33 16.51
CA GLU A 261 -31.02 34.55 15.09
C GLU A 261 -30.27 35.61 14.26
N ALA A 262 -29.26 35.17 13.50
CA ALA A 262 -29.22 35.28 12.02
C ALA A 262 -27.84 34.85 11.48
N GLN A 263 -27.74 33.65 10.89
CA GLN A 263 -26.86 33.30 9.75
C GLN A 263 -26.95 31.79 9.42
N TRP A 264 -28.13 31.36 8.96
CA TRP A 264 -28.30 30.14 8.15
C TRP A 264 -29.35 30.43 7.08
N ALA A 265 -28.94 31.11 6.01
CA ALA A 265 -29.82 31.43 4.89
C ALA A 265 -29.07 31.58 3.56
N VAL A 266 -28.08 30.73 3.28
CA VAL A 266 -27.60 30.50 1.90
C VAL A 266 -27.15 29.04 1.84
N GLY A 267 -27.99 28.16 1.26
CA GLY A 267 -27.65 26.72 1.15
C GLY A 267 -28.85 25.79 1.06
N TYR A 268 -30.07 26.25 1.36
CA TYR A 268 -31.28 25.42 1.28
C TYR A 268 -32.17 25.67 0.05
N ALA A 269 -31.87 26.67 -0.79
CA ALA A 269 -32.70 27.01 -1.95
C ALA A 269 -32.35 26.24 -3.25
N GLU A 270 -31.15 25.67 -3.37
CA GLU A 270 -30.74 24.89 -4.56
C GLU A 270 -31.07 23.39 -4.48
N TRP A 271 -31.53 22.92 -3.32
CA TRP A 271 -31.83 21.50 -3.11
C TRP A 271 -33.29 21.13 -3.45
N ASP A 272 -34.26 22.02 -3.21
CA ASP A 272 -35.67 21.76 -3.53
C ASP A 272 -35.99 21.88 -5.04
N ALA A 273 -35.21 22.64 -5.81
CA ALA A 273 -35.38 22.75 -7.26
C ALA A 273 -34.99 21.44 -8.00
N ASN A 274 -34.02 20.68 -7.49
CA ASN A 274 -33.55 19.44 -8.12
C ASN A 274 -34.44 18.22 -7.79
N ARG A 275 -35.22 18.27 -6.72
CA ARG A 275 -36.14 17.18 -6.35
C ARG A 275 -37.36 17.12 -7.30
N ALA A 276 -37.80 18.26 -7.82
CA ALA A 276 -38.88 18.35 -8.80
C ALA A 276 -38.47 17.91 -10.21
N LEU A 277 -37.19 17.98 -10.55
CA LEU A 277 -36.66 17.58 -11.86
C LEU A 277 -36.48 16.05 -11.95
N VAL A 278 -36.02 15.41 -10.87
CA VAL A 278 -35.84 13.94 -10.81
C VAL A 278 -37.18 13.19 -10.75
N ALA A 279 -38.20 13.77 -10.11
CA ALA A 279 -39.56 13.22 -10.13
C ALA A 279 -40.23 13.29 -11.51
N LYS A 280 -39.92 14.32 -12.31
CA LYS A 280 -40.45 14.47 -13.69
C LYS A 280 -39.78 13.58 -14.73
N VAL A 281 -38.57 13.11 -14.48
CA VAL A 281 -37.85 12.19 -15.39
C VAL A 281 -38.32 10.74 -15.20
N CYS A 282 -38.78 10.34 -14.01
CA CYS A 282 -39.25 8.98 -13.75
C CYS A 282 -40.67 8.68 -14.28
N GLU A 283 -41.49 9.69 -14.61
CA GLU A 283 -42.83 9.48 -15.18
C GLU A 283 -42.87 9.36 -16.72
N ARG A 284 -41.73 9.55 -17.42
CA ARG A 284 -41.68 9.51 -18.90
C ARG A 284 -41.11 8.22 -19.51
N SER A 285 -40.82 7.19 -18.72
CA SER A 285 -40.25 5.92 -19.23
C SER A 285 -41.24 4.74 -19.20
N ALA A 286 -42.50 4.96 -18.79
CA ALA A 286 -43.49 3.90 -18.64
C ALA A 286 -44.67 4.04 -19.62
N LEU A 287 -44.39 4.22 -20.92
CA LEU A 287 -45.39 4.09 -22.00
C LEU A 287 -44.70 3.59 -23.27
N GLY A 288 -44.84 2.30 -23.59
CA GLY A 288 -44.27 1.69 -24.80
C GLY A 288 -44.37 0.16 -24.83
N SER A 289 -45.61 -0.34 -24.97
CA SER A 289 -46.05 -1.64 -25.49
C SER A 289 -45.18 -2.92 -25.34
N ILE A 290 -45.76 -3.89 -24.64
CA ILE A 290 -45.51 -5.33 -24.76
C ILE A 290 -46.40 -5.88 -25.88
N GLU A 291 -45.89 -6.80 -26.71
CA GLU A 291 -46.69 -7.91 -27.25
C GLU A 291 -45.93 -9.24 -27.08
N GLY A 292 -46.53 -10.19 -26.34
CA GLY A 292 -46.01 -11.55 -26.25
C GLY A 292 -46.37 -12.37 -25.01
N VAL A 293 -47.63 -12.88 -24.98
CA VAL A 293 -48.04 -14.16 -24.37
C VAL A 293 -48.18 -14.27 -22.82
N LYS A 294 -49.43 -14.06 -22.39
CA LYS A 294 -50.31 -14.90 -21.52
C LYS A 294 -49.74 -15.75 -20.37
N GLY A 295 -50.26 -15.50 -19.15
CA GLY A 295 -50.73 -16.59 -18.27
C GLY A 295 -50.72 -16.41 -16.73
N PHE A 296 -51.90 -16.06 -16.16
CA PHE A 296 -52.41 -16.43 -14.81
C PHE A 296 -51.77 -15.77 -13.54
N ALA A 297 -52.47 -15.29 -12.51
CA ALA A 297 -53.88 -15.00 -12.22
C ALA A 297 -53.93 -13.93 -11.09
N PHE A 298 -54.88 -12.99 -11.14
CA PHE A 298 -55.05 -11.91 -10.15
C PHE A 298 -56.31 -12.14 -9.30
N ALA A 299 -56.17 -12.08 -7.97
CA ALA A 299 -57.28 -11.83 -7.05
C ALA A 299 -57.21 -10.39 -6.53
N LYS A 300 -58.29 -9.65 -6.79
CA LYS A 300 -58.51 -8.21 -6.49
C LYS A 300 -58.62 -7.94 -4.99
N PHE A 301 -58.15 -6.77 -4.55
CA PHE A 301 -58.95 -5.93 -3.64
C PHE A 301 -58.76 -4.43 -3.93
N ARG A 302 -59.90 -3.72 -3.98
CA ARG A 302 -60.09 -2.32 -4.37
C ARG A 302 -59.83 -1.36 -3.20
N LEU A 303 -59.22 -0.22 -3.49
CA LEU A 303 -59.28 0.99 -2.66
C LEU A 303 -60.68 1.60 -2.68
N ALA A 304 -61.12 2.09 -1.52
CA ALA A 304 -62.11 3.15 -1.40
C ALA A 304 -61.63 4.13 -0.31
N ALA A 305 -61.61 5.42 -0.64
CA ALA A 305 -61.26 6.51 0.24
C ALA A 305 -62.52 7.17 0.82
N ALA A 306 -62.49 7.56 2.10
CA ALA A 306 -63.27 8.67 2.67
C ALA A 306 -62.67 9.12 4.03
N PRO A 307 -62.86 10.39 4.46
CA PRO A 307 -61.95 11.09 5.36
C PRO A 307 -62.46 11.19 6.80
N SER A 308 -61.57 11.17 7.79
CA SER A 308 -61.92 11.49 9.19
C SER A 308 -61.03 12.59 9.76
N ARG A 309 -61.66 13.73 10.08
CA ARG A 309 -61.12 14.82 10.90
C ARG A 309 -60.74 14.30 12.29
N VAL A 310 -59.49 14.51 12.72
CA VAL A 310 -59.07 14.35 14.13
C VAL A 310 -58.40 15.64 14.58
N ARG A 311 -58.92 16.21 15.68
CA ARG A 311 -58.42 17.43 16.35
C ARG A 311 -57.05 17.18 16.99
N PRO A 312 -56.20 18.21 17.16
CA PRO A 312 -54.87 18.04 17.74
C PRO A 312 -54.97 17.80 19.26
N ARG A 313 -54.40 16.69 19.73
CA ARG A 313 -54.08 16.49 21.15
C ARG A 313 -52.70 17.09 21.41
N GLN A 314 -52.66 18.12 22.26
CA GLN A 314 -51.44 18.51 22.97
C GLN A 314 -50.96 17.35 23.84
N GLY A 315 -49.68 16.99 23.72
CA GLY A 315 -49.04 15.93 24.51
C GLY A 315 -47.56 15.91 24.21
N GLY A 316 -46.73 16.07 25.25
CA GLY A 316 -45.33 16.50 25.17
C GLY A 316 -44.41 15.61 24.33
N LYS A 317 -43.36 16.26 23.79
CA LYS A 317 -42.22 15.62 23.15
C LYS A 317 -41.49 14.71 24.16
N SER A 318 -41.90 13.46 24.25
CA SER A 318 -41.02 12.37 24.69
C SER A 318 -40.12 12.02 23.51
N THR A 319 -38.92 12.58 23.48
CA THR A 319 -37.83 12.07 22.66
C THR A 319 -37.46 10.70 23.19
N LYS A 320 -38.09 9.64 22.69
CA LYS A 320 -37.61 8.28 22.90
C LYS A 320 -36.21 8.21 22.28
N ARG A 321 -35.17 8.39 23.12
CA ARG A 321 -33.79 8.08 22.79
C ARG A 321 -33.76 6.64 22.27
N GLY A 322 -33.17 6.42 21.10
CA GLY A 322 -32.96 5.08 20.56
C GLY A 322 -32.20 4.20 21.57
N PRO A 323 -32.17 2.87 21.37
CA PRO A 323 -31.51 1.96 22.30
C PRO A 323 -30.05 2.37 22.49
N MET A 324 -29.70 2.70 23.74
CA MET A 324 -28.36 3.13 24.15
C MET A 324 -27.36 1.99 23.93
N LEU A 325 -26.28 2.24 23.19
CA LEU A 325 -25.21 1.27 22.99
C LEU A 325 -24.57 0.89 24.33
N GLY A 326 -24.22 -0.39 24.49
CA GLY A 326 -23.61 -0.90 25.73
C GLY A 326 -22.35 -0.15 26.15
N ILE A 327 -21.53 0.27 25.17
CA ILE A 327 -20.30 1.03 25.40
C ILE A 327 -20.52 2.35 26.14
N PHE A 328 -21.69 3.00 26.02
CA PHE A 328 -21.97 4.24 26.77
C PHE A 328 -22.37 4.00 28.23
N LYS A 329 -22.56 2.74 28.61
CA LYS A 329 -22.75 2.33 30.00
C LYS A 329 -21.41 1.97 30.64
N GLU A 330 -20.53 1.33 29.87
CA GLU A 330 -19.19 0.93 30.31
C GLU A 330 -18.24 2.13 30.37
N GLU A 331 -18.27 3.01 29.36
CA GLU A 331 -17.44 4.22 29.26
C GLU A 331 -18.32 5.46 28.97
N PRO A 332 -18.89 6.08 30.02
CA PRO A 332 -19.79 7.23 29.88
C PRO A 332 -19.17 8.45 29.18
N GLU A 333 -17.85 8.63 29.29
CA GLU A 333 -17.07 9.70 28.66
C GLU A 333 -17.12 9.67 27.13
N LEU A 334 -17.36 8.51 26.51
CA LEU A 334 -17.50 8.38 25.06
C LEU A 334 -18.76 9.06 24.52
N ARG A 335 -19.70 9.48 25.38
CA ARG A 335 -20.89 10.21 24.96
C ARG A 335 -20.59 11.54 24.28
N VAL A 336 -19.44 12.14 24.55
CA VAL A 336 -19.01 13.36 23.83
C VAL A 336 -18.83 13.10 22.33
N HIS A 337 -18.63 11.84 21.93
CA HIS A 337 -18.48 11.36 20.54
C HIS A 337 -19.69 10.53 20.06
N GLU A 338 -20.85 10.66 20.72
CA GLU A 338 -22.03 9.83 20.43
C GLU A 338 -22.46 9.93 18.96
N SER A 339 -22.38 11.13 18.36
CA SER A 339 -22.77 11.32 16.97
C SER A 339 -21.86 10.57 16.00
N GLN A 340 -20.54 10.61 16.21
CA GLN A 340 -19.55 9.89 15.39
C GLN A 340 -19.69 8.37 15.56
N ILE A 341 -19.86 7.91 16.80
CA ILE A 341 -20.04 6.48 17.11
C ILE A 341 -21.34 5.96 16.48
N MET A 342 -22.45 6.68 16.63
CA MET A 342 -23.73 6.31 16.03
C MET A 342 -23.67 6.35 14.50
N HIS A 343 -22.92 7.29 13.91
CA HIS A 343 -22.66 7.31 12.48
C HIS A 343 -21.96 6.03 12.01
N ARG A 344 -20.90 5.57 12.70
CA ARG A 344 -20.21 4.29 12.39
C ARG A 344 -21.16 3.10 12.49
N VAL A 345 -21.96 3.04 13.55
CA VAL A 345 -22.95 1.96 13.74
C VAL A 345 -24.01 1.97 12.64
N ASN A 346 -24.50 3.14 12.26
CA ASN A 346 -25.50 3.27 11.20
C ASN A 346 -24.92 2.93 9.82
N ALA A 347 -23.68 3.30 9.53
CA ALA A 347 -22.99 2.92 8.30
C ALA A 347 -22.83 1.39 8.21
N PHE A 348 -22.41 0.74 9.29
CA PHE A 348 -22.35 -0.72 9.36
C PHE A 348 -23.71 -1.39 9.18
N ARG A 349 -24.76 -0.88 9.85
CA ARG A 349 -26.13 -1.40 9.70
C ARG A 349 -26.65 -1.21 8.27
N GLY A 350 -26.42 -0.03 7.68
CA GLY A 350 -26.80 0.27 6.31
C GLY A 350 -26.10 -0.66 5.31
N TRP A 351 -24.81 -0.91 5.48
CA TRP A 351 -24.09 -1.90 4.68
C TRP A 351 -24.70 -3.30 4.83
N LYS A 352 -25.00 -3.72 6.06
CA LYS A 352 -25.60 -5.03 6.33
C LYS A 352 -27.01 -5.16 5.73
N GLU A 353 -27.81 -4.11 5.71
CA GLU A 353 -29.18 -4.16 5.16
C GLU A 353 -29.20 -4.06 3.63
N GLN A 354 -28.34 -3.22 3.05
CA GLN A 354 -28.39 -2.87 1.62
C GLN A 354 -27.46 -3.71 0.76
N ARG A 355 -26.30 -4.13 1.30
CA ARG A 355 -25.22 -4.76 0.54
C ARG A 355 -24.95 -6.20 0.95
N GLN A 356 -25.45 -6.67 2.09
CA GLN A 356 -25.32 -8.09 2.44
C GLN A 356 -26.06 -8.95 1.40
N PRO A 357 -25.48 -10.07 0.94
CA PRO A 357 -26.21 -10.99 0.08
C PRO A 357 -27.49 -11.44 0.75
N ARG A 358 -28.54 -11.74 -0.03
CA ARG A 358 -29.82 -12.28 0.49
C ARG A 358 -29.64 -13.51 1.38
N ARG A 359 -28.53 -14.25 1.24
CA ARG A 359 -28.17 -15.43 2.03
C ARG A 359 -27.31 -15.15 3.27
N GLY A 360 -27.04 -13.89 3.61
CA GLY A 360 -26.28 -13.49 4.79
C GLY A 360 -24.76 -13.38 4.58
N ILE A 361 -24.04 -13.05 5.65
CA ILE A 361 -22.59 -12.77 5.64
C ILE A 361 -21.78 -14.06 5.59
N GLU A 362 -22.32 -15.13 6.15
CA GLU A 362 -21.71 -16.46 6.07
C GLU A 362 -21.57 -16.87 4.60
N SER A 363 -22.68 -16.86 3.84
CA SER A 363 -22.65 -17.15 2.41
C SER A 363 -21.79 -16.16 1.62
N PHE A 364 -21.71 -14.89 2.06
CA PHE A 364 -20.83 -13.90 1.44
C PHE A 364 -19.34 -14.27 1.56
N ALA A 365 -18.95 -14.81 2.73
CA ALA A 365 -17.59 -15.25 3.04
C ALA A 365 -17.24 -16.62 2.43
N GLU A 366 -18.09 -17.20 1.60
CA GLU A 366 -17.79 -18.42 0.82
C GLU A 366 -17.25 -18.10 -0.58
N GLY A 367 -16.71 -16.90 -0.80
CA GLY A 367 -16.17 -16.49 -2.09
C GLY A 367 -15.10 -17.45 -2.63
N TYR A 368 -14.33 -18.08 -1.75
CA TYR A 368 -13.31 -19.08 -2.11
C TYR A 368 -13.90 -20.38 -2.69
N LYS A 369 -15.24 -20.60 -2.63
CA LYS A 369 -15.95 -21.70 -3.32
C LYS A 369 -16.42 -21.32 -4.73
N ILE A 370 -16.24 -20.06 -5.12
CA ILE A 370 -16.71 -19.48 -6.38
C ILE A 370 -15.53 -18.99 -7.22
N PHE A 371 -14.57 -18.32 -6.60
CA PHE A 371 -13.39 -17.75 -7.23
C PHE A 371 -12.18 -18.69 -7.16
N GLY A 372 -11.20 -18.50 -8.05
CA GLY A 372 -10.10 -19.43 -8.26
C GLY A 372 -10.58 -20.71 -8.95
N PHE A 373 -9.77 -21.77 -8.86
CA PHE A 373 -10.10 -23.09 -9.42
C PHE A 373 -11.04 -23.86 -8.50
N GLN A 374 -12.17 -24.31 -9.06
CA GLN A 374 -13.18 -25.11 -8.38
C GLN A 374 -13.44 -26.41 -9.13
N ARG A 375 -13.41 -27.53 -8.39
CA ARG A 375 -13.67 -28.85 -8.93
C ARG A 375 -15.17 -29.16 -8.86
N HIS A 376 -15.76 -29.56 -9.98
CA HIS A 376 -17.15 -30.05 -10.06
C HIS A 376 -17.14 -31.53 -10.42
N GLU A 377 -17.02 -32.41 -9.43
CA GLU A 377 -16.89 -33.87 -9.66
C GLU A 377 -18.08 -34.47 -10.43
N ALA A 378 -19.30 -34.04 -10.12
CA ALA A 378 -20.52 -34.56 -10.77
C ALA A 378 -20.57 -34.24 -12.28
N GLU A 379 -20.04 -33.09 -12.67
CA GLU A 379 -20.02 -32.61 -14.05
C GLU A 379 -18.70 -32.93 -14.76
N LYS A 380 -17.75 -33.57 -14.07
CA LYS A 380 -16.39 -33.86 -14.56
C LYS A 380 -15.75 -32.65 -15.23
N LYS A 381 -15.78 -31.51 -14.55
CA LYS A 381 -15.18 -30.26 -15.02
C LYS A 381 -14.53 -29.47 -13.91
N TRP A 382 -13.68 -28.54 -14.31
CA TRP A 382 -13.18 -27.43 -13.51
C TRP A 382 -13.92 -26.15 -13.90
N SER A 383 -14.14 -25.26 -12.94
CA SER A 383 -14.46 -23.87 -13.25
C SER A 383 -13.37 -22.98 -12.68
N PHE A 384 -12.94 -21.98 -13.43
CA PHE A 384 -12.04 -20.94 -12.95
C PHE A 384 -12.71 -19.58 -13.04
N SER A 385 -12.65 -18.81 -11.95
CA SER A 385 -13.19 -17.45 -11.91
C SER A 385 -12.25 -16.45 -11.26
N GLU A 386 -12.20 -15.23 -11.78
CA GLU A 386 -11.38 -14.14 -11.23
C GLU A 386 -12.09 -12.79 -11.38
N TRP A 387 -11.87 -11.86 -10.45
CA TRP A 387 -12.46 -10.52 -10.54
C TRP A 387 -11.47 -9.51 -11.12
N LEU A 388 -11.74 -9.05 -12.36
CA LEU A 388 -10.88 -8.17 -13.15
C LEU A 388 -11.74 -7.14 -13.92
N PRO A 389 -12.22 -6.09 -13.23
CA PRO A 389 -13.19 -5.16 -13.80
C PRO A 389 -12.63 -4.31 -14.96
N ALA A 390 -11.34 -3.99 -14.96
CA ALA A 390 -10.71 -3.19 -16.02
C ALA A 390 -10.16 -4.04 -17.18
N ALA A 391 -10.12 -5.37 -17.02
CA ALA A 391 -9.70 -6.25 -18.11
C ALA A 391 -10.67 -6.16 -19.29
N ARG A 392 -10.12 -6.08 -20.51
CA ARG A 392 -10.86 -6.14 -21.77
C ARG A 392 -10.98 -7.58 -22.27
N LYS A 393 -9.92 -8.37 -22.07
CA LYS A 393 -9.91 -9.81 -22.34
C LYS A 393 -9.11 -10.52 -21.27
N VAL A 394 -9.56 -11.71 -20.91
CA VAL A 394 -8.84 -12.58 -19.98
C VAL A 394 -8.77 -13.96 -20.59
N PHE A 395 -7.59 -14.57 -20.51
CA PHE A 395 -7.31 -15.90 -21.02
C PHE A 395 -6.65 -16.74 -19.94
N LEU A 396 -7.02 -18.01 -19.87
CA LEU A 396 -6.08 -19.00 -19.40
C LEU A 396 -5.16 -19.39 -20.56
N VAL A 397 -3.86 -19.37 -20.33
CA VAL A 397 -2.85 -19.74 -21.32
C VAL A 397 -2.19 -21.04 -20.90
N GLY A 398 -1.84 -21.92 -21.82
CA GLY A 398 -1.24 -23.21 -21.47
C GLY A 398 -0.51 -23.89 -22.61
N ASN A 399 0.49 -24.70 -22.26
CA ASN A 399 1.38 -25.38 -23.23
C ASN A 399 1.37 -26.91 -23.14
N SER A 400 0.67 -27.52 -22.17
CA SER A 400 0.79 -28.95 -21.93
C SER A 400 -0.02 -29.81 -22.91
N PRO A 401 0.57 -30.88 -23.51
CA PRO A 401 -0.17 -31.90 -24.23
C PRO A 401 -1.17 -32.67 -23.36
N SER A 402 -1.02 -32.67 -22.04
CA SER A 402 -2.01 -33.28 -21.15
C SER A 402 -3.35 -32.59 -21.27
N ILE A 403 -3.42 -31.25 -21.38
CA ILE A 403 -4.66 -30.46 -21.61
C ILE A 403 -5.33 -30.79 -22.97
N PHE A 404 -4.71 -31.61 -23.84
CA PHE A 404 -5.15 -31.83 -25.23
C PHE A 404 -5.69 -33.22 -25.56
N VAL A 405 -6.39 -33.89 -24.64
CA VAL A 405 -7.22 -35.06 -24.99
C VAL A 405 -8.69 -34.72 -24.76
N GLY A 406 -9.32 -34.14 -25.76
CA GLY A 406 -10.71 -33.71 -25.69
C GLY A 406 -11.06 -32.79 -26.85
N ASP A 407 -11.40 -33.38 -27.99
CA ASP A 407 -11.85 -32.68 -29.18
C ASP A 407 -13.25 -32.09 -28.93
N VAL A 408 -13.33 -30.93 -28.26
CA VAL A 408 -14.57 -30.14 -28.16
C VAL A 408 -14.32 -28.71 -28.59
N CYS A 409 -13.89 -28.56 -29.85
CA CYS A 409 -14.03 -27.32 -30.60
C CYS A 409 -15.02 -27.55 -31.75
N LEU A 410 -16.27 -27.91 -31.42
CA LEU A 410 -17.37 -27.92 -32.38
C LEU A 410 -17.79 -26.47 -32.69
N ARG A 411 -17.02 -25.82 -33.60
CA ARG A 411 -17.47 -24.86 -34.63
C ARG A 411 -16.28 -24.06 -35.19
N ALA A 412 -15.40 -24.71 -35.94
CA ALA A 412 -14.71 -24.11 -37.10
C ALA A 412 -13.90 -25.19 -37.82
N ARG A 413 -14.35 -25.62 -39.00
CA ARG A 413 -13.56 -26.45 -39.92
C ARG A 413 -12.42 -25.61 -40.50
N VAL A 414 -11.24 -25.62 -39.88
CA VAL A 414 -10.00 -25.19 -40.54
C VAL A 414 -8.88 -26.16 -40.17
N ARG A 415 -8.41 -26.92 -41.17
CA ARG A 415 -7.14 -27.66 -41.08
C ARG A 415 -6.00 -26.65 -41.02
N VAL A 416 -5.19 -26.67 -39.96
CA VAL A 416 -3.93 -25.91 -39.92
C VAL A 416 -2.77 -26.84 -39.53
N ARG A 417 -1.74 -26.79 -40.37
CA ARG A 417 -0.46 -27.52 -40.25
C ARG A 417 0.37 -26.95 -39.09
N TYR A 418 1.18 -27.82 -38.49
CA TYR A 418 2.03 -27.61 -37.33
C TYR A 418 2.82 -26.27 -37.32
N ALA A 419 2.46 -25.42 -36.36
CA ALA A 419 3.35 -24.48 -35.68
C ALA A 419 2.97 -24.55 -34.19
N LYS A 420 3.93 -24.80 -33.28
CA LYS A 420 3.73 -24.86 -31.81
C LYS A 420 3.34 -23.48 -31.27
N LYS A 421 2.11 -23.01 -31.53
CA LYS A 421 1.53 -21.81 -30.94
C LYS A 421 0.98 -22.12 -29.54
N GLU A 422 1.25 -21.24 -28.60
CA GLU A 422 0.61 -21.19 -27.28
C GLU A 422 -0.92 -21.20 -27.47
N LYS A 423 -1.63 -22.06 -26.73
CA LYS A 423 -3.10 -22.11 -26.79
C LYS A 423 -3.67 -21.21 -25.70
N THR A 424 -4.64 -20.39 -26.08
CA THR A 424 -5.34 -19.46 -25.20
C THR A 424 -6.80 -19.86 -25.07
N TYR A 425 -7.33 -19.74 -23.86
CA TYR A 425 -8.68 -20.12 -23.47
C TYR A 425 -9.41 -18.88 -22.98
N PRO A 426 -10.22 -18.21 -23.83
CA PRO A 426 -10.88 -16.96 -23.47
C PRO A 426 -11.94 -17.18 -22.40
N MET A 427 -11.98 -16.28 -21.43
CA MET A 427 -12.96 -16.29 -20.35
C MET A 427 -14.17 -15.41 -20.70
N THR A 428 -15.31 -15.66 -20.05
CA THR A 428 -16.55 -14.89 -20.21
C THR A 428 -16.72 -13.90 -19.07
N ARG A 429 -17.07 -12.64 -19.39
CA ARG A 429 -17.19 -11.55 -18.42
C ARG A 429 -18.64 -11.28 -18.02
N GLU A 430 -18.89 -11.21 -16.71
CA GLU A 430 -20.17 -10.78 -16.11
C GLU A 430 -19.87 -9.94 -14.86
N TYR A 431 -20.35 -8.69 -14.79
CA TYR A 431 -20.08 -7.76 -13.67
C TYR A 431 -18.59 -7.59 -13.29
N GLY A 432 -17.68 -7.69 -14.27
CA GLY A 432 -16.24 -7.62 -14.05
C GLY A 432 -15.62 -8.91 -13.49
N ARG A 433 -16.43 -9.93 -13.20
CA ARG A 433 -15.97 -11.30 -12.95
C ARG A 433 -15.79 -12.01 -14.29
N TRP A 434 -14.65 -12.65 -14.45
CA TRP A 434 -14.32 -13.50 -15.58
C TRP A 434 -14.46 -14.95 -15.16
N THR A 435 -15.05 -15.78 -16.02
CA THR A 435 -15.31 -17.19 -15.74
C THR A 435 -15.00 -18.08 -16.95
N ILE A 436 -14.55 -19.30 -16.70
CA ILE A 436 -14.40 -20.33 -17.72
C ILE A 436 -14.66 -21.72 -17.12
N ASP A 437 -15.38 -22.55 -17.87
CA ASP A 437 -15.52 -23.97 -17.58
C ASP A 437 -14.54 -24.78 -18.43
N LEU A 438 -13.94 -25.77 -17.80
CA LEU A 438 -12.82 -26.55 -18.29
C LEU A 438 -13.16 -28.04 -18.09
N PRO A 439 -13.71 -28.72 -19.11
CA PRO A 439 -14.07 -30.13 -18.98
C PRO A 439 -12.84 -31.00 -18.76
N ASP A 440 -13.00 -32.12 -18.05
CA ASP A 440 -11.98 -33.17 -17.93
C ASP A 440 -11.66 -33.78 -19.30
N HIS A 441 -10.57 -34.54 -19.34
CA HIS A 441 -10.24 -35.35 -20.51
C HIS A 441 -11.30 -36.42 -20.79
N ASP A 442 -11.41 -36.81 -22.06
CA ASP A 442 -12.28 -37.93 -22.48
C ASP A 442 -11.91 -39.24 -21.75
N ASP A 443 -10.65 -39.38 -21.32
CA ASP A 443 -10.13 -40.52 -20.55
C ASP A 443 -10.36 -40.40 -19.03
N GLY A 444 -11.03 -39.35 -18.57
CA GLY A 444 -11.37 -39.10 -17.17
C GLY A 444 -10.26 -38.48 -16.32
N ARG A 445 -9.10 -38.16 -16.90
CA ARG A 445 -8.06 -37.39 -16.19
C ARG A 445 -8.47 -35.93 -16.04
N TRP A 446 -8.02 -35.30 -14.96
CA TRP A 446 -8.25 -33.87 -14.74
C TRP A 446 -7.49 -33.03 -15.75
N LEU A 447 -8.16 -31.99 -16.27
CA LEU A 447 -7.55 -31.04 -17.19
C LEU A 447 -6.38 -30.28 -16.55
N VAL A 448 -6.52 -29.96 -15.26
CA VAL A 448 -5.51 -29.26 -14.46
C VAL A 448 -5.10 -30.19 -13.32
N PRO A 449 -4.04 -31.00 -13.49
CA PRO A 449 -3.60 -31.96 -12.48
C PRO A 449 -3.17 -31.28 -11.18
N HIS A 450 -3.25 -32.01 -10.06
CA HIS A 450 -2.60 -31.60 -8.82
C HIS A 450 -1.11 -31.32 -9.07
N ARG A 451 -0.58 -30.25 -8.46
CA ARG A 451 0.79 -29.72 -8.58
C ARG A 451 1.18 -29.17 -9.96
N SER A 452 0.22 -29.01 -10.88
CA SER A 452 0.50 -28.29 -12.12
C SER A 452 0.85 -26.83 -11.82
N GLN A 453 1.96 -26.33 -12.39
CA GLN A 453 2.34 -24.93 -12.24
C GLN A 453 1.51 -24.02 -13.13
N ILE A 454 0.96 -22.99 -12.50
CA ILE A 454 0.22 -21.89 -13.10
C ILE A 454 1.14 -20.66 -13.08
N ARG A 455 1.84 -20.44 -14.19
CA ARG A 455 2.96 -19.49 -14.29
C ARG A 455 2.62 -18.30 -15.22
N PRO A 456 3.03 -17.07 -14.86
CA PRO A 456 3.12 -15.96 -15.81
C PRO A 456 4.32 -16.10 -16.78
N GLU A 457 4.15 -15.79 -18.07
CA GLU A 457 5.28 -15.88 -19.02
C GLU A 457 6.33 -14.81 -18.71
N LEU A 458 7.48 -15.23 -18.15
CA LEU A 458 8.67 -14.40 -18.04
C LEU A 458 9.87 -15.17 -18.60
N GLY A 459 10.38 -14.70 -19.73
CA GLY A 459 11.56 -15.24 -20.38
C GLY A 459 12.74 -14.28 -20.28
N PRO A 460 13.88 -14.65 -19.66
CA PRO A 460 15.14 -14.01 -19.95
C PRO A 460 15.65 -14.45 -21.33
N GLY A 461 16.44 -13.58 -21.98
CA GLY A 461 17.16 -13.90 -23.20
C GLY A 461 17.94 -15.21 -23.05
N ASN A 462 18.07 -15.93 -24.17
CA ASN A 462 18.71 -17.25 -24.34
C ASN A 462 17.73 -18.44 -24.32
N GLY A 463 16.77 -18.44 -25.25
CA GLY A 463 16.34 -19.63 -26.00
C GLY A 463 15.60 -20.79 -25.31
N GLU A 464 15.81 -21.05 -24.02
CA GLU A 464 15.17 -22.16 -23.31
C GLU A 464 14.07 -21.65 -22.38
N ARG A 465 12.91 -21.41 -22.98
CA ARG A 465 11.65 -21.17 -22.25
C ARG A 465 11.24 -22.47 -21.54
N LYS A 466 11.48 -22.61 -20.23
CA LYS A 466 10.75 -23.62 -19.42
C LYS A 466 9.27 -23.25 -19.43
N ARG A 467 8.43 -24.03 -20.12
CA ARG A 467 7.02 -23.71 -20.36
C ARG A 467 6.18 -23.93 -19.10
N ALA A 468 5.39 -22.92 -18.74
CA ALA A 468 4.26 -23.04 -17.82
C ALA A 468 3.27 -24.10 -18.32
N GLU A 469 2.67 -24.90 -17.43
CA GLU A 469 1.57 -25.79 -17.81
C GLU A 469 0.29 -24.98 -18.07
N MET A 470 0.01 -23.98 -17.23
CA MET A 470 -1.07 -23.01 -17.36
C MET A 470 -0.64 -21.59 -16.89
N GLY A 471 -1.38 -20.53 -17.18
CA GLY A 471 -1.14 -19.15 -16.72
C GLY A 471 -2.39 -18.27 -16.90
N LEU A 472 -2.48 -17.14 -16.19
CA LEU A 472 -3.59 -16.18 -16.31
C LEU A 472 -3.09 -14.93 -17.04
N ARG A 473 -3.57 -14.73 -18.28
CA ARG A 473 -3.24 -13.58 -19.12
C ARG A 473 -4.38 -12.60 -19.18
N ILE A 474 -4.07 -11.33 -18.97
CA ILE A 474 -5.01 -10.23 -18.87
C ILE A 474 -4.60 -9.17 -19.90
N GLU A 475 -5.51 -8.81 -20.79
CA GLU A 475 -5.37 -7.62 -21.65
C GLU A 475 -6.28 -6.52 -21.10
N SER A 476 -5.71 -5.38 -20.75
CA SER A 476 -6.44 -4.15 -20.41
C SER A 476 -5.90 -2.96 -21.20
N GLU A 477 -6.40 -1.75 -20.94
CA GLU A 477 -5.90 -0.53 -21.60
C GLU A 477 -4.45 -0.23 -21.20
N SER A 478 -4.02 -0.60 -20.00
CA SER A 478 -2.67 -0.34 -19.51
C SER A 478 -1.64 -1.36 -20.00
N GLY A 479 -2.05 -2.46 -20.63
CA GLY A 479 -1.14 -3.42 -21.24
C GLY A 479 -1.64 -4.86 -21.25
N THR A 480 -0.71 -5.77 -21.52
CA THR A 480 -0.91 -7.22 -21.39
C THR A 480 -0.07 -7.72 -20.22
N PHE A 481 -0.71 -8.45 -19.33
CA PHE A 481 -0.16 -8.88 -18.07
C PHE A 481 -0.37 -10.36 -17.87
N ASP A 482 0.65 -11.05 -17.38
CA ASP A 482 0.46 -12.37 -16.81
C ASP A 482 0.56 -12.28 -15.29
N ARG A 483 -0.36 -12.95 -14.58
CA ARG A 483 -0.54 -12.81 -13.13
C ARG A 483 -0.73 -14.14 -12.43
N VAL A 484 -0.38 -14.16 -11.15
CA VAL A 484 -0.83 -15.19 -10.19
C VAL A 484 -2.29 -14.91 -9.82
N PRO A 485 -3.22 -15.89 -9.90
CA PRO A 485 -4.60 -15.68 -9.49
C PRO A 485 -4.70 -15.26 -8.02
N ALA A 486 -5.58 -14.30 -7.68
CA ALA A 486 -5.66 -13.76 -6.32
C ALA A 486 -6.16 -14.78 -5.29
N TRP A 487 -6.89 -15.79 -5.77
CA TRP A 487 -7.49 -16.85 -4.97
C TRP A 487 -6.66 -18.15 -4.98
N THR A 488 -5.39 -18.05 -5.30
CA THR A 488 -4.46 -19.18 -5.32
C THR A 488 -4.30 -19.81 -3.93
N LYS A 489 -4.43 -21.15 -3.87
CA LYS A 489 -4.32 -21.93 -2.62
C LYS A 489 -2.88 -22.30 -2.25
N PHE A 490 -1.96 -22.26 -3.21
CA PHE A 490 -0.54 -22.55 -3.00
C PHE A 490 0.30 -21.87 -4.08
N ALA A 491 1.41 -21.25 -3.71
CA ALA A 491 2.34 -20.63 -4.64
C ALA A 491 3.77 -20.98 -4.25
N GLU A 492 4.65 -21.17 -5.23
CA GLU A 492 6.04 -21.55 -4.99
C GLU A 492 6.99 -20.57 -5.69
N ASP A 493 8.15 -20.34 -5.06
CA ASP A 493 9.21 -19.54 -5.67
C ASP A 493 9.82 -20.25 -6.89
N THR A 494 10.28 -19.45 -7.85
CA THR A 494 11.00 -19.93 -9.02
C THR A 494 12.47 -19.58 -8.94
N ALA A 495 13.28 -20.16 -9.84
CA ALA A 495 14.69 -19.79 -9.99
C ALA A 495 14.92 -18.30 -10.35
N LEU A 496 13.88 -17.56 -10.71
CA LEU A 496 13.94 -16.13 -11.02
C LEU A 496 13.46 -15.25 -9.85
N HIS A 497 13.17 -15.83 -8.68
CA HIS A 497 12.59 -15.14 -7.52
C HIS A 497 11.25 -14.44 -7.83
N VAL A 498 10.43 -15.12 -8.64
CA VAL A 498 9.05 -14.75 -8.95
C VAL A 498 8.18 -15.96 -8.62
N TYR A 499 7.06 -15.74 -7.94
CA TYR A 499 6.19 -16.83 -7.52
C TYR A 499 5.27 -17.30 -8.66
N ASN A 500 5.07 -18.62 -8.71
CA ASN A 500 4.04 -19.24 -9.54
C ASN A 500 2.93 -19.77 -8.66
N ALA A 501 1.67 -19.67 -9.11
CA ALA A 501 0.61 -20.45 -8.52
C ALA A 501 0.84 -21.94 -8.80
N VAL A 502 0.49 -22.79 -7.86
CA VAL A 502 0.55 -24.24 -7.99
C VAL A 502 -0.84 -24.79 -7.74
N MET A 503 -1.32 -25.62 -8.65
CA MET A 503 -2.65 -26.23 -8.51
C MET A 503 -2.68 -27.15 -7.29
N TRP A 504 -3.33 -26.71 -6.22
CA TRP A 504 -3.41 -27.48 -4.99
C TRP A 504 -4.79 -28.10 -4.79
N GLU A 505 -4.98 -29.25 -5.41
CA GLU A 505 -6.11 -30.15 -5.13
C GLU A 505 -5.59 -31.57 -4.92
N PRO A 506 -5.05 -31.91 -3.74
CA PRO A 506 -4.49 -33.23 -3.50
C PRO A 506 -5.56 -34.32 -3.64
N PRO A 507 -5.21 -35.49 -4.20
CA PRO A 507 -6.12 -36.62 -4.29
C PRO A 507 -6.56 -37.06 -2.88
N PRO A 508 -7.70 -37.77 -2.73
CA PRO A 508 -8.23 -38.14 -1.42
C PRO A 508 -7.23 -38.88 -0.50
N ALA A 509 -6.28 -39.62 -1.07
CA ALA A 509 -5.26 -40.36 -0.32
C ALA A 509 -4.14 -39.46 0.26
N GLU A 510 -3.91 -38.28 -0.33
CA GLU A 510 -2.86 -37.33 0.08
C GLU A 510 -3.43 -36.14 0.87
N ARG A 511 -4.76 -36.01 0.91
CA ARG A 511 -5.46 -34.95 1.64
C ARG A 511 -5.38 -35.19 3.14
N TYR A 512 -4.91 -34.21 3.89
CA TYR A 512 -4.90 -34.25 5.33
C TYR A 512 -6.33 -34.11 5.89
N ILE A 513 -6.65 -34.97 6.84
CA ILE A 513 -7.93 -34.95 7.56
C ILE A 513 -7.62 -34.61 9.02
N MET A 514 -8.11 -33.45 9.47
CA MET A 514 -8.00 -33.01 10.86
C MET A 514 -8.60 -34.07 11.79
N ARG A 515 -7.82 -34.54 12.78
CA ARG A 515 -8.19 -35.65 13.66
C ARG A 515 -8.63 -35.17 15.04
N HIS A 516 -8.19 -33.97 15.44
CA HIS A 516 -8.39 -33.45 16.78
C HIS A 516 -9.45 -32.35 16.77
N ALA A 517 -10.28 -32.35 17.81
CA ALA A 517 -11.24 -31.27 18.00
C ALA A 517 -10.52 -30.00 18.46
N ARG A 518 -11.03 -28.84 18.03
CA ARG A 518 -10.58 -27.54 18.51
C ARG A 518 -10.61 -27.50 20.04
N PRO A 519 -9.53 -27.05 20.71
CA PRO A 519 -9.52 -26.88 22.15
C PRO A 519 -10.62 -25.91 22.60
N ARG A 520 -11.13 -26.10 23.82
CA ARG A 520 -12.05 -25.11 24.41
C ARG A 520 -11.36 -23.76 24.54
N ARG A 521 -12.08 -22.69 24.23
CA ARG A 521 -11.61 -21.32 24.40
C ARG A 521 -11.02 -21.13 25.81
N PRO A 522 -9.73 -20.81 25.95
CA PRO A 522 -9.11 -20.57 27.25
C PRO A 522 -9.78 -19.39 27.97
N LYS A 523 -9.87 -19.47 29.31
CA LYS A 523 -10.37 -18.36 30.13
C LYS A 523 -9.43 -17.14 30.10
N THR A 524 -8.13 -17.40 29.99
CA THR A 524 -7.07 -16.40 29.83
C THR A 524 -6.12 -16.87 28.74
N LEU A 525 -5.63 -15.95 27.90
CA LEU A 525 -4.69 -16.27 26.84
C LEU A 525 -3.26 -16.14 27.36
N LYS A 526 -2.47 -17.21 27.18
CA LYS A 526 -1.01 -17.21 27.34
C LYS A 526 -0.46 -17.59 25.98
N ILE A 527 -0.05 -16.57 25.24
CA ILE A 527 0.27 -16.68 23.81
C ILE A 527 1.77 -16.85 23.63
N TYR A 528 2.17 -17.91 22.93
CA TYR A 528 3.52 -18.07 22.41
C TYR A 528 3.53 -17.56 20.96
N GLU A 529 4.10 -16.38 20.73
CA GLU A 529 4.28 -15.87 19.37
C GLU A 529 5.47 -16.55 18.70
N ALA A 530 5.26 -17.05 17.48
CA ALA A 530 6.27 -17.82 16.77
C ALA A 530 6.28 -17.50 15.28
N HIS A 531 7.48 -17.45 14.70
CA HIS A 531 7.70 -17.48 13.28
C HIS A 531 8.28 -18.85 12.90
N VAL A 532 7.59 -19.60 12.05
CA VAL A 532 7.94 -21.00 11.76
C VAL A 532 9.36 -21.11 11.21
N GLY A 533 9.69 -20.31 10.19
CA GLY A 533 10.97 -20.38 9.50
C GLY A 533 12.21 -20.03 10.31
N THR A 534 12.06 -19.37 11.47
CA THR A 534 13.20 -18.94 12.32
C THR A 534 13.22 -19.69 13.65
N ALA A 535 12.41 -20.73 13.80
CA ALA A 535 12.33 -21.51 15.04
C ALA A 535 13.44 -22.57 15.15
N GLY A 536 14.09 -22.90 14.03
CA GLY A 536 15.19 -23.86 13.97
C GLY A 536 16.55 -23.25 14.31
N GLU A 537 17.51 -24.11 14.65
CA GLU A 537 18.89 -23.70 14.93
C GLU A 537 19.73 -23.50 13.65
N ASP A 538 19.32 -24.10 12.53
CA ASP A 538 20.01 -23.94 11.24
C ASP A 538 19.71 -22.58 10.61
N ALA A 539 20.73 -21.72 10.51
CA ALA A 539 20.63 -20.42 9.87
C ALA A 539 20.59 -20.48 8.33
N LYS A 540 20.82 -21.65 7.71
CA LYS A 540 20.95 -21.79 6.24
C LYS A 540 19.63 -22.10 5.54
N ALA A 541 18.64 -22.62 6.24
CA ALA A 541 17.35 -22.98 5.67
C ALA A 541 16.21 -22.60 6.63
N PRO A 542 15.05 -22.14 6.13
CA PRO A 542 13.89 -21.94 6.98
C PRO A 542 13.45 -23.27 7.61
N HIS A 543 13.16 -23.22 8.90
CA HIS A 543 12.57 -24.35 9.62
C HIS A 543 11.15 -24.62 9.10
N THR A 544 10.79 -25.89 8.96
CA THR A 544 9.55 -26.33 8.30
C THR A 544 8.37 -26.46 9.26
N TYR A 545 7.16 -26.58 8.72
CA TYR A 545 5.95 -26.88 9.50
C TYR A 545 6.07 -28.19 10.26
N LEU A 546 6.62 -29.23 9.61
CA LEU A 546 6.79 -30.55 10.22
C LEU A 546 7.81 -30.53 11.35
N GLU A 547 8.92 -29.81 11.20
CA GLU A 547 9.90 -29.65 12.28
C GLU A 547 9.33 -28.81 13.43
N PHE A 548 8.54 -27.76 13.15
CA PHE A 548 7.90 -26.95 14.19
C PHE A 548 6.96 -27.76 15.08
N LYS A 549 6.36 -28.85 14.58
CA LYS A 549 5.55 -29.76 15.42
C LYS A 549 6.31 -30.24 16.66
N ALA A 550 7.62 -30.47 16.54
CA ALA A 550 8.47 -30.91 17.67
C ALA A 550 8.65 -29.82 18.74
N VAL A 551 8.36 -28.56 18.42
CA VAL A 551 8.41 -27.42 19.35
C VAL A 551 7.13 -27.32 20.20
N LEU A 552 5.99 -27.81 19.70
CA LEU A 552 4.69 -27.72 20.38
C LEU A 552 4.67 -28.33 21.80
N PRO A 553 5.26 -29.52 22.07
CA PRO A 553 5.34 -30.06 23.43
C PRO A 553 6.08 -29.14 24.40
N LYS A 554 7.15 -28.49 23.95
CA LYS A 554 7.92 -27.53 24.75
C LYS A 554 7.06 -26.31 25.07
N ILE A 555 6.37 -25.74 24.08
CA ILE A 555 5.44 -24.61 24.29
C ILE A 555 4.38 -24.97 25.34
N LYS A 556 3.80 -26.18 25.24
CA LYS A 556 2.84 -26.67 26.21
C LYS A 556 3.43 -26.80 27.61
N SER A 557 4.63 -27.38 27.74
CA SER A 557 5.31 -27.57 29.02
C SER A 557 5.66 -26.26 29.73
N LEU A 558 5.92 -25.19 28.96
CA LEU A 558 6.15 -23.85 29.48
C LEU A 558 4.87 -23.18 30.02
N GLY A 559 3.71 -23.84 29.86
CA GLY A 559 2.43 -23.38 30.41
C GLY A 559 1.66 -22.43 29.50
N TYR A 560 2.08 -22.26 28.25
CA TYR A 560 1.29 -21.58 27.22
C TYR A 560 0.07 -22.41 26.84
N ASN A 561 -1.00 -21.72 26.44
CA ASN A 561 -2.25 -22.36 26.02
C ASN A 561 -2.68 -21.94 24.60
N THR A 562 -1.95 -21.02 24.00
CA THR A 562 -2.22 -20.47 22.67
C THR A 562 -0.89 -20.28 21.93
N VAL A 563 -0.85 -20.59 20.65
CA VAL A 563 0.27 -20.26 19.75
C VAL A 563 -0.21 -19.24 18.74
N GLN A 564 0.55 -18.17 18.50
CA GLN A 564 0.30 -17.21 17.44
C GLN A 564 1.37 -17.35 16.36
N PHE A 565 0.97 -17.76 15.16
CA PHE A 565 1.89 -17.89 14.03
C PHE A 565 1.97 -16.59 13.23
N LEU A 566 3.19 -16.06 13.11
CA LEU A 566 3.55 -15.00 12.18
C LEU A 566 3.78 -15.55 10.77
N ALA A 567 3.65 -14.70 9.77
CA ALA A 567 4.08 -14.98 8.39
C ALA A 567 3.52 -16.26 7.75
N VAL A 568 2.29 -16.64 8.12
CA VAL A 568 1.64 -17.84 7.56
C VAL A 568 1.20 -17.62 6.12
N ALA A 569 0.56 -16.48 5.81
CA ALA A 569 0.15 -16.15 4.45
C ALA A 569 1.39 -15.92 3.57
N GLU A 570 1.31 -16.36 2.31
CA GLU A 570 2.45 -16.31 1.40
C GLU A 570 2.90 -14.87 1.10
N HIS A 571 4.22 -14.68 1.09
CA HIS A 571 4.88 -13.40 0.94
C HIS A 571 6.21 -13.60 0.21
N SER A 572 6.48 -12.84 -0.86
CA SER A 572 7.69 -13.05 -1.66
C SER A 572 8.96 -12.50 -1.02
N ASP A 573 8.87 -11.40 -0.28
CA ASP A 573 9.99 -10.89 0.53
C ASP A 573 9.99 -11.49 1.94
N TYR A 574 10.90 -12.42 2.20
CA TYR A 574 11.06 -13.05 3.51
C TYR A 574 11.49 -12.06 4.61
N ALA A 575 12.23 -11.00 4.26
CA ALA A 575 12.65 -9.97 5.21
C ALA A 575 11.48 -9.10 5.69
N SER A 576 10.35 -9.11 4.96
CA SER A 576 9.11 -8.48 5.39
C SER A 576 8.51 -9.12 6.65
N ALA A 577 9.00 -10.30 7.08
CA ALA A 577 8.45 -11.08 8.18
C ALA A 577 6.95 -11.35 8.03
N GLY A 578 6.51 -11.62 6.80
CA GLY A 578 5.11 -11.87 6.46
C GLY A 578 4.23 -10.62 6.34
N ARG A 579 4.80 -9.41 6.37
CA ARG A 579 4.03 -8.17 6.24
C ARG A 579 3.64 -7.85 4.80
N GLN A 580 4.42 -8.24 3.80
CA GLN A 580 4.11 -7.99 2.39
C GLN A 580 3.50 -9.23 1.73
N VAL A 581 2.23 -9.49 2.03
CA VAL A 581 1.49 -10.65 1.51
C VAL A 581 1.25 -10.53 0.00
N THR A 582 1.61 -11.58 -0.74
CA THR A 582 1.39 -11.70 -2.19
C THR A 582 0.21 -12.60 -2.52
N SER A 583 0.10 -13.77 -1.86
CA SER A 583 -1.01 -14.72 -2.06
C SER A 583 -1.75 -14.98 -0.74
N PHE A 584 -2.90 -14.32 -0.56
CA PHE A 584 -3.63 -14.27 0.71
C PHE A 584 -4.24 -15.60 1.16
N PHE A 585 -4.54 -16.51 0.22
CA PHE A 585 -5.16 -17.81 0.48
C PHE A 585 -4.15 -18.96 0.56
N ALA A 586 -2.86 -18.68 0.34
CA ALA A 586 -1.80 -19.67 0.34
C ALA A 586 -0.99 -19.63 1.64
N PRO A 587 -0.77 -20.76 2.33
CA PRO A 587 0.27 -20.85 3.35
C PRO A 587 1.64 -20.78 2.69
N SER A 588 2.62 -20.19 3.37
CA SER A 588 3.93 -19.96 2.78
C SER A 588 4.65 -21.27 2.45
N SER A 589 4.96 -21.45 1.16
CA SER A 589 5.64 -22.62 0.61
C SER A 589 7.04 -22.84 1.17
N ARG A 590 7.67 -21.80 1.73
CA ARG A 590 8.99 -21.91 2.36
C ARG A 590 9.05 -22.89 3.51
N PHE A 591 7.93 -23.08 4.21
CA PHE A 591 7.89 -23.95 5.39
C PHE A 591 7.30 -25.33 5.08
N GLY A 592 6.73 -25.52 3.89
CA GLY A 592 6.11 -26.76 3.46
C GLY A 592 4.79 -26.53 2.72
N THR A 593 4.03 -27.61 2.60
CA THR A 593 2.77 -27.70 1.88
C THR A 593 1.57 -27.30 2.74
N PRO A 594 0.41 -26.98 2.13
CA PRO A 594 -0.83 -26.76 2.86
C PRO A 594 -1.23 -27.92 3.78
N GLU A 595 -0.98 -29.17 3.38
CA GLU A 595 -1.33 -30.35 4.18
C GLU A 595 -0.44 -30.47 5.43
N GLU A 596 0.85 -30.12 5.33
CA GLU A 596 1.77 -30.07 6.47
C GLU A 596 1.41 -28.93 7.44
N PHE A 597 0.89 -27.81 6.94
CA PHE A 597 0.37 -26.75 7.79
C PHE A 597 -0.90 -27.19 8.54
N LYS A 598 -1.84 -27.88 7.87
CA LYS A 598 -3.00 -28.50 8.55
C LYS A 598 -2.54 -29.46 9.66
N GLU A 599 -1.55 -30.29 9.37
CA GLU A 599 -0.99 -31.21 10.36
C GLU A 599 -0.37 -30.50 11.56
N LEU A 600 0.32 -29.38 11.34
CA LEU A 600 0.86 -28.55 12.42
C LEU A 600 -0.25 -28.01 13.33
N VAL A 601 -1.33 -27.47 12.76
CA VAL A 601 -2.47 -26.95 13.52
C VAL A 601 -3.18 -28.07 14.29
N ASP A 602 -3.44 -29.20 13.64
CA ASP A 602 -4.08 -30.37 14.28
C ASP A 602 -3.24 -30.93 15.42
N THR A 603 -1.91 -30.93 15.27
CA THR A 603 -0.98 -31.35 16.33
C THR A 603 -1.01 -30.36 17.51
N ALA A 604 -1.12 -29.05 17.25
CA ALA A 604 -1.28 -28.06 18.31
C ALA A 604 -2.59 -28.29 19.08
N HIS A 605 -3.68 -28.61 18.37
CA HIS A 605 -4.96 -28.98 18.97
C HIS A 605 -4.86 -30.26 19.80
N ALA A 606 -4.11 -31.27 19.36
CA ALA A 606 -3.82 -32.48 20.14
C ALA A 606 -3.15 -32.18 21.49
N HIS A 607 -2.31 -31.15 21.55
CA HIS A 607 -1.69 -30.66 22.79
C HIS A 607 -2.59 -29.70 23.60
N GLY A 608 -3.82 -29.47 23.15
CA GLY A 608 -4.75 -28.53 23.77
C GLY A 608 -4.26 -27.08 23.70
N LEU A 609 -3.59 -26.71 22.62
CA LEU A 609 -3.15 -25.34 22.31
C LEU A 609 -4.09 -24.75 21.25
N THR A 610 -4.71 -23.61 21.51
CA THR A 610 -5.42 -22.87 20.45
C THR A 610 -4.43 -22.20 19.52
N VAL A 611 -4.77 -22.08 18.24
CA VAL A 611 -3.88 -21.50 17.21
C VAL A 611 -4.47 -20.20 16.67
N LEU A 612 -3.70 -19.12 16.81
CA LEU A 612 -3.97 -17.81 16.21
C LEU A 612 -3.05 -17.58 15.01
N MET A 613 -3.55 -16.86 14.01
CA MET A 613 -2.76 -16.43 12.86
C MET A 613 -2.63 -14.90 12.87
N SER A 614 -1.41 -14.40 12.65
CA SER A 614 -1.21 -12.99 12.32
C SER A 614 -1.71 -12.73 10.90
N LEU A 615 -2.71 -11.86 10.81
CA LEU A 615 -3.44 -11.58 9.58
C LEU A 615 -3.13 -10.17 9.11
N VAL A 616 -2.60 -10.06 7.90
CA VAL A 616 -2.24 -8.77 7.29
C VAL A 616 -3.31 -8.40 6.27
N HIS A 617 -4.31 -7.63 6.72
CA HIS A 617 -5.34 -7.06 5.85
C HIS A 617 -5.21 -5.53 5.72
N CYS A 618 -4.21 -4.92 6.35
CA CYS A 618 -3.98 -3.47 6.29
C CYS A 618 -3.31 -3.02 4.99
N GLN A 619 -2.61 -3.92 4.30
CA GLN A 619 -1.80 -3.59 3.13
C GLN A 619 -1.69 -4.76 2.15
N LEU A 620 -1.18 -4.44 0.97
CA LEU A 620 -0.93 -5.30 -0.17
C LEU A 620 0.55 -5.17 -0.56
N SER A 621 1.16 -6.29 -0.94
CA SER A 621 2.46 -6.26 -1.59
C SER A 621 2.40 -5.42 -2.88
N PRO A 622 3.36 -4.50 -3.10
CA PRO A 622 3.43 -3.70 -4.33
C PRO A 622 3.99 -4.50 -5.53
N HIS A 623 4.45 -5.74 -5.30
CA HIS A 623 5.04 -6.56 -6.34
C HIS A 623 3.99 -6.92 -7.41
N GLU A 624 4.19 -6.45 -8.64
CA GLU A 624 3.18 -6.57 -9.70
C GLU A 624 3.08 -7.96 -10.34
N LEU A 625 4.14 -8.79 -10.22
CA LEU A 625 4.21 -10.09 -10.87
C LEU A 625 3.45 -11.18 -10.10
N ASP A 626 3.55 -11.14 -8.78
CA ASP A 626 3.01 -12.15 -7.85
C ASP A 626 2.07 -11.58 -6.78
N GLY A 627 2.00 -10.24 -6.63
CA GLY A 627 1.02 -9.55 -5.80
C GLY A 627 -0.22 -9.12 -6.56
N ILE A 628 -1.27 -8.77 -5.81
CA ILE A 628 -2.61 -8.46 -6.36
C ILE A 628 -2.92 -6.97 -6.45
N ALA A 629 -1.99 -6.09 -6.06
CA ALA A 629 -2.20 -4.64 -6.00
C ALA A 629 -2.58 -4.00 -7.34
N SER A 630 -2.05 -4.54 -8.46
CA SER A 630 -2.27 -4.06 -9.82
C SER A 630 -2.65 -5.21 -10.76
N MET A 631 -3.59 -6.07 -10.34
CA MET A 631 -3.85 -7.36 -11.02
C MET A 631 -4.28 -7.20 -12.48
N ASP A 632 -5.23 -6.30 -12.79
CA ASP A 632 -5.64 -5.97 -14.16
C ASP A 632 -4.93 -4.72 -14.74
N GLY A 633 -3.83 -4.32 -14.11
CA GLY A 633 -3.10 -3.10 -14.44
C GLY A 633 -3.81 -1.81 -13.99
N THR A 634 -4.80 -1.93 -13.10
CA THR A 634 -5.48 -0.80 -12.44
C THR A 634 -5.60 -1.04 -10.93
N ASP A 635 -6.18 -0.06 -10.23
CA ASP A 635 -6.43 -0.08 -8.78
C ASP A 635 -7.64 -0.98 -8.44
N CYS A 636 -7.61 -2.27 -8.81
CA CYS A 636 -8.74 -3.18 -8.62
C CYS A 636 -9.00 -3.47 -7.14
N TYR A 637 -7.98 -3.95 -6.41
CA TYR A 637 -8.06 -4.25 -4.97
C TYR A 637 -7.67 -3.08 -4.07
N ARG A 638 -6.92 -2.11 -4.59
CA ARG A 638 -6.41 -0.96 -3.83
C ARG A 638 -7.19 0.33 -4.10
N HIS A 639 -6.96 1.35 -3.26
CA HIS A 639 -7.42 2.71 -3.57
C HIS A 639 -6.62 3.30 -4.73
N ALA A 640 -7.23 4.29 -5.40
CA ALA A 640 -6.57 5.05 -6.44
C ALA A 640 -5.71 6.19 -5.89
N GLY A 641 -4.70 6.58 -6.66
CA GLY A 641 -3.80 7.71 -6.34
C GLY A 641 -3.04 7.53 -5.02
N SER A 642 -2.70 8.65 -4.37
CA SER A 642 -1.92 8.67 -3.13
C SER A 642 -2.60 7.96 -1.96
N LYS A 643 -3.94 7.88 -1.97
CA LYS A 643 -4.70 7.17 -0.94
C LYS A 643 -4.45 5.66 -0.95
N GLY A 644 -4.08 5.10 -2.10
CA GLY A 644 -3.77 3.68 -2.25
C GLY A 644 -2.36 3.27 -1.87
N TRP A 645 -1.57 4.17 -1.28
CA TRP A 645 -0.16 3.96 -1.03
C TRP A 645 0.26 4.45 0.35
N GLN A 646 0.93 3.58 1.10
CA GLN A 646 1.55 3.94 2.37
C GLN A 646 3.06 4.09 2.21
N GLU A 647 3.50 5.34 2.22
CA GLU A 647 4.89 5.73 1.92
C GLU A 647 5.91 5.06 2.84
N SER A 648 5.65 5.03 4.16
CA SER A 648 6.59 4.48 5.15
C SER A 648 6.82 2.98 5.03
N TRP A 649 5.86 2.26 4.45
CA TRP A 649 5.93 0.81 4.27
C TRP A 649 6.25 0.42 2.83
N ALA A 650 6.27 1.40 1.91
CA ALA A 650 6.31 1.17 0.46
C ALA A 650 5.30 0.10 0.03
N ALA A 651 4.04 0.21 0.51
CA ALA A 651 3.01 -0.81 0.33
C ALA A 651 1.69 -0.21 -0.16
N ALA A 652 0.93 -1.01 -0.90
CA ALA A 652 -0.39 -0.62 -1.39
C ALA A 652 -1.48 -0.84 -0.32
N LEU A 653 -2.57 -0.05 -0.37
CA LEU A 653 -3.65 -0.09 0.61
C LEU A 653 -4.98 -0.53 -0.01
N PHE A 654 -5.65 -1.49 0.63
CA PHE A 654 -6.95 -2.00 0.18
C PHE A 654 -8.01 -0.91 0.09
N ASP A 655 -8.89 -1.02 -0.91
CA ASP A 655 -10.13 -0.25 -0.94
C ASP A 655 -11.27 -1.03 -0.29
N TYR A 656 -11.44 -0.83 1.02
CA TYR A 656 -12.47 -1.52 1.81
C TYR A 656 -13.90 -1.11 1.42
N GLY A 657 -14.08 -0.04 0.65
CA GLY A 657 -15.38 0.40 0.15
C GLY A 657 -15.94 -0.49 -0.96
N LYS A 658 -15.08 -1.26 -1.65
CA LYS A 658 -15.45 -2.11 -2.78
C LYS A 658 -16.05 -3.44 -2.32
N TYR A 659 -17.17 -3.81 -2.94
CA TYR A 659 -17.92 -5.03 -2.60
C TYR A 659 -17.08 -6.32 -2.77
N GLU A 660 -16.33 -6.44 -3.87
CA GLU A 660 -15.50 -7.63 -4.11
C GLU A 660 -14.23 -7.66 -3.24
N VAL A 661 -13.71 -6.50 -2.79
CA VAL A 661 -12.64 -6.45 -1.78
C VAL A 661 -13.16 -6.94 -0.43
N LEU A 662 -14.35 -6.52 -0.01
CA LEU A 662 -14.99 -7.05 1.19
C LEU A 662 -15.25 -8.56 1.09
N ARG A 663 -15.70 -9.04 -0.07
CA ARG A 663 -15.86 -10.48 -0.31
C ARG A 663 -14.53 -11.21 -0.15
N PHE A 664 -13.47 -10.70 -0.78
CA PHE A 664 -12.13 -11.27 -0.74
C PHE A 664 -11.62 -11.40 0.69
N LEU A 665 -11.64 -10.30 1.46
CA LEU A 665 -11.12 -10.26 2.84
C LEU A 665 -11.96 -11.11 3.81
N LEU A 666 -13.29 -11.04 3.74
CA LEU A 666 -14.17 -11.85 4.59
C LEU A 666 -14.07 -13.34 4.24
N SER A 667 -13.94 -13.67 2.95
CA SER A 667 -13.72 -15.05 2.52
C SER A 667 -12.35 -15.57 2.94
N ASN A 668 -11.35 -14.70 2.99
CA ASN A 668 -10.02 -15.05 3.49
C ASN A 668 -10.05 -15.42 4.97
N LEU A 669 -10.78 -14.67 5.81
CA LEU A 669 -10.99 -15.04 7.21
C LEU A 669 -11.63 -16.43 7.34
N ARG A 670 -12.71 -16.66 6.61
CA ARG A 670 -13.43 -17.93 6.65
C ARG A 670 -12.59 -19.09 6.13
N TRP A 671 -11.80 -18.87 5.08
CA TRP A 671 -10.86 -19.84 4.51
C TRP A 671 -9.89 -20.36 5.56
N TRP A 672 -9.20 -19.48 6.28
CA TRP A 672 -8.25 -19.91 7.31
C TRP A 672 -8.91 -20.68 8.48
N ILE A 673 -10.14 -20.30 8.85
CA ILE A 673 -10.92 -21.01 9.87
C ILE A 673 -11.32 -22.42 9.39
N GLU A 674 -11.90 -22.52 8.20
CA GLU A 674 -12.50 -23.78 7.73
C GLU A 674 -11.47 -24.75 7.14
N GLU A 675 -10.50 -24.26 6.36
CA GLU A 675 -9.52 -25.12 5.68
C GLU A 675 -8.40 -25.59 6.62
N TYR A 676 -7.95 -24.71 7.52
CA TYR A 676 -6.77 -24.96 8.37
C TYR A 676 -7.07 -25.08 9.85
N GLY A 677 -8.32 -24.88 10.28
CA GLY A 677 -8.69 -25.03 11.69
C GLY A 677 -8.24 -23.88 12.59
N ILE A 678 -7.86 -22.71 12.05
CA ILE A 678 -7.42 -21.55 12.84
C ILE A 678 -8.51 -21.10 13.83
N ASP A 679 -8.13 -20.84 15.09
CA ASP A 679 -9.03 -20.51 16.21
C ASP A 679 -9.28 -19.01 16.39
N GLY A 680 -8.48 -18.16 15.74
CA GLY A 680 -8.65 -16.72 15.74
C GLY A 680 -7.50 -16.00 15.04
N PHE A 681 -7.55 -14.68 15.06
CA PHE A 681 -6.59 -13.83 14.33
C PHE A 681 -6.05 -12.72 15.20
N CYS A 682 -4.80 -12.33 14.93
CA CYS A 682 -4.23 -11.05 15.33
C CYS A 682 -4.13 -10.17 14.08
N PHE A 683 -4.95 -9.13 13.97
CA PHE A 683 -4.93 -8.24 12.80
C PHE A 683 -3.74 -7.28 12.92
N ALA A 684 -2.79 -7.40 11.99
CA ALA A 684 -1.65 -6.53 11.92
C ALA A 684 -2.04 -5.16 11.34
N GLY A 685 -1.37 -4.10 11.81
CA GLY A 685 -1.51 -2.76 11.23
C GLY A 685 -2.87 -2.10 11.40
N ILE A 686 -3.66 -2.48 12.40
CA ILE A 686 -4.98 -1.86 12.68
C ILE A 686 -4.87 -0.33 12.77
N THR A 687 -3.83 0.21 13.39
CA THR A 687 -3.64 1.67 13.46
C THR A 687 -3.59 2.32 12.08
N SER A 688 -2.93 1.68 11.10
CA SER A 688 -2.92 2.18 9.71
C SER A 688 -4.31 2.14 9.07
N MET A 689 -5.12 1.14 9.40
CA MET A 689 -6.49 1.00 8.90
C MET A 689 -7.47 1.97 9.56
N LEU A 690 -7.23 2.37 10.81
CA LEU A 690 -8.15 3.22 11.58
C LEU A 690 -7.98 4.71 11.30
N TYR A 691 -6.87 5.13 10.71
CA TYR A 691 -6.54 6.54 10.53
C TYR A 691 -6.03 6.83 9.13
N HIS A 692 -6.50 7.91 8.52
CA HIS A 692 -5.98 8.40 7.23
C HIS A 692 -4.51 8.82 7.32
N SER A 693 -4.06 9.30 8.48
CA SER A 693 -2.64 9.53 8.79
C SER A 693 -1.83 8.25 9.00
N HIS A 694 -2.49 7.10 9.05
CA HIS A 694 -1.94 5.81 9.45
C HIS A 694 -1.34 5.80 10.87
N GLY A 695 -1.69 6.79 11.70
CA GLY A 695 -1.11 7.03 13.03
C GLY A 695 0.30 7.63 12.99
N ILE A 696 0.81 8.00 11.81
CA ILE A 696 2.14 8.61 11.67
C ILE A 696 2.10 10.04 12.19
N GLY A 697 3.04 10.37 13.09
CA GLY A 697 3.12 11.69 13.71
C GLY A 697 1.96 12.01 14.67
N LYS A 698 1.24 10.98 15.17
CA LYS A 698 0.17 11.12 16.15
C LYS A 698 0.59 10.56 17.51
N SER A 699 0.31 11.31 18.57
CA SER A 699 0.67 10.94 19.95
C SER A 699 -0.48 10.27 20.71
N PHE A 700 -1.72 10.30 20.20
CA PHE A 700 -2.91 9.72 20.81
C PHE A 700 -3.13 10.13 22.27
N THR A 701 -3.08 11.44 22.53
CA THR A 701 -3.11 11.96 23.91
C THR A 701 -4.52 12.12 24.48
N ASN A 702 -5.54 12.14 23.63
CA ASN A 702 -6.92 12.37 24.05
C ASN A 702 -7.94 11.74 23.11
N SER A 703 -9.19 11.61 23.59
CA SER A 703 -10.26 10.94 22.86
C SER A 703 -10.63 11.59 21.53
N LYS A 704 -10.39 12.90 21.34
CA LYS A 704 -10.71 13.58 20.07
C LYS A 704 -9.83 13.09 18.93
N GLU A 705 -8.60 12.64 19.22
CA GLU A 705 -7.71 12.07 18.22
C GLU A 705 -8.24 10.73 17.67
N HIS A 706 -9.06 10.01 18.43
CA HIS A 706 -9.65 8.72 18.02
C HIS A 706 -11.01 8.84 17.27
N PHE A 707 -11.67 10.00 17.37
CA PHE A 707 -13.00 10.24 16.78
C PHE A 707 -13.07 11.50 15.91
N GLY A 708 -11.91 12.06 15.54
CA GLY A 708 -11.77 13.23 14.68
C GLY A 708 -11.83 12.92 13.18
N TRP A 709 -11.56 13.92 12.34
CA TRP A 709 -11.58 13.78 10.87
C TRP A 709 -10.55 12.80 10.32
N ASP A 710 -9.46 12.59 11.07
CA ASP A 710 -8.38 11.67 10.72
C ASP A 710 -8.79 10.20 10.88
N SER A 711 -9.87 9.90 11.61
CA SER A 711 -10.37 8.54 11.69
C SER A 711 -10.83 8.08 10.30
N ASP A 712 -10.23 7.01 9.81
CA ASP A 712 -10.65 6.40 8.58
C ASP A 712 -12.05 5.84 8.77
N LEU A 713 -12.94 6.45 8.02
CA LEU A 713 -14.33 6.13 8.07
C LEU A 713 -14.76 5.40 6.81
N GLU A 714 -13.91 4.96 5.87
CA GLU A 714 -14.27 4.15 4.67
C GLU A 714 -14.87 2.76 4.93
N LEU A 715 -15.20 2.50 6.20
CA LEU A 715 -16.49 1.93 6.61
C LEU A 715 -17.72 2.83 6.27
N ARG A 716 -17.56 3.81 5.38
CA ARG A 716 -18.47 4.87 4.96
C ARG A 716 -18.94 4.37 3.63
N SER A 717 -20.18 3.91 3.60
CA SER A 717 -20.96 4.00 2.38
C SER A 717 -20.89 5.44 1.89
N GLN A 718 -20.01 5.73 0.92
CA GLN A 718 -20.18 6.91 0.10
C GLN A 718 -21.42 6.70 -0.81
N PRO A 719 -22.16 7.79 -1.09
CA PRO A 719 -23.54 7.77 -1.59
C PRO A 719 -23.75 7.03 -2.91
#